data_AF-A0A6A5E2C8-F1
#
_entry.id   AF-A0A6A5E2C8-F1
#
_cell.length_a   1.000
_cell.length_b   1.000
_cell.length_c   1.000
_cell.angle_alpha   90.00
_cell.angle_beta   90.00
_cell.angle_gamma   90.00
#
_symmetry.space_group_name_H-M   'P 1'
#
loop_
_entity.id
_entity.type
_entity.pdbx_description
1 polymer ?
#
loop_
_entity_poly.entity_id
_entity_poly.type
_entity_poly.pdbx_seq_one_letter_code
_entity_poly.pdbx_strand_id
1 'polypeptide(L)'
;MLLSLGKISQTKVAKLKSSYRLLHDTLKSTQDSEIHLLGEAKRCRAELERLQDELERTEEQSTSEEPESEVNELRQKLLQTYNELKASEDRENKTQHKLKCLQEEKQYLEKEIEILPKPAELESRTKALQDKYEDLRKEVSQRQLEVRSLTEDVEVHETQILKEQKELEDMMELIEHKEAEKARLISIPDQVLKEIERKRSKKESAMKKIESLNTDISETEQQVKEVDERNHSLRSKKKELNEELEGLRAQVDASQRECRQLLKEQEVNREEEAEFMGNRGILEMKLQNIMFDRKHLYESQSVQLREKNRQMQALKRMEHALTMATEQLEHTQSIYDELRAQLDAVPKQEAGIQQRMELQKEVDALKVGFEKQLSVSEEESQKMQQYGMIQELLRESNCLREELHNLRCLTRIKVEERGQKHHELLRAEQLNQQIQHELREKDLIIMDHNKLNAMLQRRVLQYCKLCNMITEEKKKYVKLKQITSQTITELTEQVKVLENETEIQRTIVINKDRSVTMGRMKISNISKIRDKLRNDISKVAWKHHQITQEYEENKLELMKLTQMINLQEQALLEINKNQERAIQRRNSLGIQLLEHEEVLFNYYEKVNIQEAAITKGNMTLEALDKEMRDFHLEINEEKRQIDLKKKVLPLKNKLEGEITMLQIELSEARDETLEGLNRTVDYKELKGKDPSTVELVKKIEQLELNLAESERKSLEKELLVDQVTRLSKPLAQQAENCQQDRLSLAKKLNEVRTHIMDTNHRIMAVSAELSMKQAAALSLQQEIRERELQMDRCQRLLEQGLPPYPEIEKEWRRMLRDKKRRQRDKEERERLAEEEWNQLPNGEYTSAETRPNAYVPQTGSLPLPKPYGAQAPFKPSQPGANMRHIRKPTLKPLEI
;
A
#
# COMPACT_ATOMS: atom_id res chain seq x y z
N MET A 1 -54.18 -177.10 -58.57
CA MET A 1 -53.58 -177.93 -59.65
C MET A 1 -53.41 -179.41 -59.28
N LEU A 2 -53.08 -179.80 -58.02
CA LEU A 2 -52.81 -181.21 -57.67
C LEU A 2 -54.03 -182.13 -57.43
N LEU A 3 -55.26 -181.61 -57.36
CA LEU A 3 -56.44 -182.43 -57.02
C LEU A 3 -56.99 -183.23 -58.22
N SER A 4 -56.83 -182.72 -59.44
CA SER A 4 -57.37 -183.30 -60.69
C SER A 4 -56.59 -184.52 -61.21
N LEU A 5 -55.58 -184.99 -60.47
CA LEU A 5 -54.69 -186.11 -60.85
C LEU A 5 -54.52 -187.16 -59.75
N GLY A 6 -55.42 -187.19 -58.74
CA GLY A 6 -55.55 -188.28 -57.77
C GLY A 6 -54.40 -188.50 -56.77
N LYS A 7 -53.21 -187.92 -56.98
CA LYS A 7 -52.00 -188.19 -56.16
C LYS A 7 -52.06 -187.67 -54.72
N ILE A 8 -53.03 -186.82 -54.36
CA ILE A 8 -53.19 -186.29 -52.99
C ILE A 8 -54.67 -186.07 -52.65
N SER A 9 -55.12 -186.53 -51.47
CA SER A 9 -56.52 -186.44 -51.03
C SER A 9 -57.01 -185.02 -50.72
N GLN A 10 -58.33 -184.79 -50.82
CA GLN A 10 -58.99 -183.54 -50.40
C GLN A 10 -58.65 -183.15 -48.96
N THR A 11 -58.59 -184.12 -48.03
CA THR A 11 -58.19 -183.91 -46.63
C THR A 11 -56.80 -183.30 -46.48
N LYS A 12 -55.86 -183.60 -47.38
CA LYS A 12 -54.49 -183.07 -47.33
C LYS A 12 -54.39 -181.65 -47.91
N VAL A 13 -55.25 -181.30 -48.88
CA VAL A 13 -55.42 -179.92 -49.35
C VAL A 13 -56.14 -179.06 -48.30
N ALA A 14 -57.12 -179.60 -47.58
CA ALA A 14 -57.76 -178.92 -46.45
C ALA A 14 -56.74 -178.57 -45.35
N LYS A 15 -55.87 -179.52 -44.96
CA LYS A 15 -54.77 -179.27 -44.01
C LYS A 15 -53.78 -178.19 -44.46
N LEU A 16 -53.45 -178.13 -45.75
CA LEU A 16 -52.61 -177.04 -46.29
C LEU A 16 -53.34 -175.69 -46.21
N LYS A 17 -54.65 -175.65 -46.47
CA LYS A 17 -55.45 -174.41 -46.39
C LYS A 17 -55.67 -173.93 -44.95
N SER A 18 -55.74 -174.83 -43.96
CA SER A 18 -55.73 -174.44 -42.54
C SER A 18 -54.34 -174.00 -42.07
N SER A 19 -53.26 -174.65 -42.52
CA SER A 19 -51.88 -174.26 -42.18
C SER A 19 -51.53 -172.88 -42.75
N TYR A 20 -52.01 -172.54 -43.95
CA TYR A 20 -51.82 -171.21 -44.55
C TYR A 20 -52.57 -170.12 -43.78
N ARG A 21 -53.81 -170.39 -43.32
CA ARG A 21 -54.55 -169.47 -42.45
C ARG A 21 -53.81 -169.23 -41.14
N LEU A 22 -53.42 -170.30 -40.43
CA LEU A 22 -52.66 -170.18 -39.19
C LEU A 22 -51.39 -169.32 -39.35
N LEU A 23 -50.66 -169.50 -40.46
CA LEU A 23 -49.47 -168.69 -40.76
C LEU A 23 -49.80 -167.22 -41.03
N HIS A 24 -50.89 -166.94 -41.75
CA HIS A 24 -51.35 -165.57 -42.04
C HIS A 24 -51.88 -164.86 -40.78
N ASP A 25 -52.65 -165.56 -39.96
CA ASP A 25 -53.20 -165.04 -38.70
C ASP A 25 -52.07 -164.77 -37.69
N THR A 26 -51.04 -165.64 -37.65
CA THR A 26 -49.82 -165.42 -36.85
C THR A 26 -49.02 -164.22 -37.34
N LEU A 27 -48.82 -164.08 -38.67
CA LEU A 27 -48.11 -162.94 -39.25
C LEU A 27 -48.82 -161.62 -38.94
N LYS A 28 -50.16 -161.61 -39.02
CA LYS A 28 -50.97 -160.43 -38.68
C LYS A 28 -50.84 -160.08 -37.19
N SER A 29 -50.92 -161.08 -36.31
CA SER A 29 -50.67 -160.90 -34.86
C SER A 29 -49.29 -160.28 -34.58
N THR A 30 -48.24 -160.70 -35.31
CA THR A 30 -46.90 -160.09 -35.16
C THR A 30 -46.83 -158.66 -35.67
N GLN A 31 -47.53 -158.29 -36.76
CA GLN A 31 -47.57 -156.90 -37.23
C GLN A 31 -48.38 -155.98 -36.29
N ASP A 32 -49.52 -156.45 -35.78
CA ASP A 32 -50.32 -155.70 -34.81
C ASP A 32 -49.52 -155.52 -33.48
N SER A 33 -48.72 -156.52 -33.09
CA SER A 33 -47.77 -156.43 -31.96
C SER A 33 -46.62 -155.44 -32.20
N GLU A 34 -46.04 -155.45 -33.40
CA GLU A 34 -44.96 -154.52 -33.79
C GLU A 34 -45.46 -153.07 -33.80
N ILE A 35 -46.68 -152.82 -34.31
CA ILE A 35 -47.33 -151.51 -34.28
C ILE A 35 -47.61 -151.07 -32.83
N HIS A 36 -48.03 -151.98 -31.94
CA HIS A 36 -48.21 -151.67 -30.52
C HIS A 36 -46.90 -151.23 -29.86
N LEU A 37 -45.83 -152.02 -30.04
CA LEU A 37 -44.50 -151.73 -29.49
C LEU A 37 -43.90 -150.44 -30.06
N LEU A 38 -44.15 -150.10 -31.32
CA LEU A 38 -43.73 -148.82 -31.91
C LEU A 38 -44.56 -147.63 -31.38
N GLY A 39 -45.82 -147.86 -31.01
CA GLY A 39 -46.69 -146.90 -30.30
C GLY A 39 -46.37 -146.76 -28.81
N GLU A 40 -45.78 -147.77 -28.18
CA GLU A 40 -45.24 -147.70 -26.81
C GLU A 40 -43.86 -147.05 -26.81
N ALA A 41 -42.94 -147.41 -27.71
CA ALA A 41 -41.64 -146.76 -27.84
C ALA A 41 -41.73 -145.24 -28.09
N LYS A 42 -42.77 -144.78 -28.81
CA LYS A 42 -43.05 -143.35 -28.99
C LYS A 42 -43.62 -142.68 -27.73
N ARG A 43 -44.41 -143.38 -26.92
CA ARG A 43 -44.85 -142.88 -25.60
C ARG A 43 -43.70 -142.85 -24.61
N CYS A 44 -42.93 -143.93 -24.49
CA CYS A 44 -41.74 -143.98 -23.64
C CYS A 44 -40.68 -142.94 -24.02
N ARG A 45 -40.54 -142.56 -25.30
CA ARG A 45 -39.64 -141.46 -25.68
C ARG A 45 -40.18 -140.09 -25.25
N ALA A 46 -41.48 -139.82 -25.41
CA ALA A 46 -42.10 -138.59 -24.91
C ALA A 46 -42.11 -138.51 -23.36
N GLU A 47 -42.24 -139.65 -22.68
CA GLU A 47 -42.11 -139.75 -21.22
C GLU A 47 -40.64 -139.62 -20.78
N LEU A 48 -39.66 -140.12 -21.53
CA LEU A 48 -38.23 -139.88 -21.25
C LEU A 48 -37.85 -138.41 -21.44
N GLU A 49 -38.31 -137.75 -22.51
CA GLU A 49 -38.11 -136.31 -22.71
C GLU A 49 -38.74 -135.52 -21.54
N ARG A 50 -39.95 -135.89 -21.09
CA ARG A 50 -40.58 -135.28 -19.89
C ARG A 50 -39.84 -135.59 -18.59
N LEU A 51 -39.28 -136.78 -18.44
CA LEU A 51 -38.56 -137.22 -17.23
C LEU A 51 -37.14 -136.68 -17.16
N GLN A 52 -36.51 -136.30 -18.29
CA GLN A 52 -35.24 -135.56 -18.27
C GLN A 52 -35.45 -134.12 -17.77
N ASP A 53 -36.54 -133.46 -18.19
CA ASP A 53 -36.98 -132.14 -17.67
C ASP A 53 -37.43 -132.17 -16.19
N GLU A 54 -37.65 -133.36 -15.62
CA GLU A 54 -37.94 -133.57 -14.19
C GLU A 54 -36.69 -134.04 -13.41
N LEU A 55 -35.77 -134.83 -14.00
CA LEU A 55 -34.54 -135.31 -13.36
C LEU A 55 -33.49 -134.21 -13.13
N GLU A 56 -33.36 -133.22 -14.02
CA GLU A 56 -32.51 -132.03 -13.77
C GLU A 56 -32.97 -131.18 -12.56
N ARG A 57 -34.05 -131.56 -11.88
CA ARG A 57 -34.56 -130.89 -10.68
C ARG A 57 -34.48 -131.71 -9.37
N THR A 58 -34.18 -133.02 -9.40
CA THR A 58 -34.32 -133.87 -8.19
C THR A 58 -33.29 -134.99 -7.97
N GLU A 59 -32.06 -134.92 -8.50
CA GLU A 59 -30.97 -135.86 -8.10
C GLU A 59 -29.77 -135.15 -7.46
N GLU A 60 -29.97 -134.66 -6.23
CA GLU A 60 -28.91 -134.76 -5.22
C GLU A 60 -29.00 -136.14 -4.54
N GLN A 61 -27.83 -136.72 -4.18
CA GLN A 61 -27.66 -137.80 -3.17
C GLN A 61 -28.21 -139.20 -3.57
N SER A 62 -27.60 -140.34 -3.23
CA SER A 62 -26.35 -140.64 -2.47
C SER A 62 -25.88 -142.09 -2.72
N THR A 63 -24.68 -142.48 -2.23
CA THR A 63 -24.15 -143.85 -2.23
C THR A 63 -23.53 -144.22 -0.87
N SER A 64 -23.46 -145.53 -0.55
CA SER A 64 -23.03 -146.07 0.75
C SER A 64 -22.71 -147.57 0.65
N GLU A 65 -21.72 -148.11 1.40
CA GLU A 65 -21.65 -149.51 1.86
C GLU A 65 -20.56 -149.75 2.94
N GLU A 66 -20.55 -150.93 3.59
CA GLU A 66 -19.89 -151.26 4.88
C GLU A 66 -18.81 -152.40 4.80
N PRO A 67 -18.01 -152.67 5.87
CA PRO A 67 -16.80 -153.52 5.81
C PRO A 67 -16.89 -154.96 6.41
N GLU A 68 -15.84 -155.78 6.22
CA GLU A 68 -15.72 -157.19 6.66
C GLU A 68 -14.43 -157.49 7.49
N SER A 69 -14.31 -158.72 8.05
CA SER A 69 -13.23 -159.16 8.96
C SER A 69 -12.55 -160.52 8.59
N GLU A 70 -11.44 -160.81 9.28
CA GLU A 70 -10.41 -161.89 9.24
C GLU A 70 -10.61 -163.19 8.43
N VAL A 71 -11.83 -163.69 8.18
CA VAL A 71 -12.02 -164.74 7.14
C VAL A 71 -11.51 -164.24 5.79
N ASN A 72 -11.58 -162.92 5.57
CA ASN A 72 -10.95 -162.26 4.43
C ASN A 72 -9.42 -162.33 4.40
N GLU A 73 -8.66 -162.66 5.47
CA GLU A 73 -7.19 -162.76 5.36
C GLU A 73 -6.73 -164.00 4.60
N LEU A 74 -7.30 -165.17 4.92
CA LEU A 74 -6.97 -166.41 4.21
C LEU A 74 -7.58 -166.40 2.80
N ARG A 75 -8.75 -165.77 2.64
CA ARG A 75 -9.33 -165.47 1.33
C ARG A 75 -8.45 -164.50 0.55
N GLN A 76 -7.91 -163.45 1.17
CA GLN A 76 -6.96 -162.51 0.58
C GLN A 76 -5.67 -163.19 0.15
N LYS A 77 -5.09 -164.12 0.92
CA LYS A 77 -3.83 -164.78 0.49
C LYS A 77 -4.03 -165.67 -0.74
N LEU A 78 -5.14 -166.42 -0.82
CA LEU A 78 -5.47 -167.16 -2.04
C LEU A 78 -5.81 -166.20 -3.20
N LEU A 79 -6.64 -165.18 -2.94
CA LEU A 79 -7.03 -164.17 -3.92
C LEU A 79 -5.84 -163.31 -4.38
N GLN A 80 -4.83 -163.07 -3.54
CA GLN A 80 -3.58 -162.39 -3.90
C GLN A 80 -2.80 -163.24 -4.89
N THR A 81 -2.51 -164.52 -4.58
CA THR A 81 -1.80 -165.38 -5.54
C THR A 81 -2.56 -165.56 -6.86
N TYR A 82 -3.89 -165.65 -6.81
CA TYR A 82 -4.73 -165.69 -8.02
C TYR A 82 -4.76 -164.35 -8.77
N ASN A 83 -4.87 -163.21 -8.07
CA ASN A 83 -4.84 -161.87 -8.66
C ASN A 83 -3.44 -161.48 -9.15
N GLU A 84 -2.36 -162.02 -8.58
CA GLU A 84 -1.00 -161.82 -9.06
C GLU A 84 -0.76 -162.59 -10.36
N LEU A 85 -1.26 -163.84 -10.43
CA LEU A 85 -1.30 -164.60 -11.69
C LEU A 85 -2.17 -163.88 -12.73
N LYS A 86 -3.39 -163.47 -12.36
CA LYS A 86 -4.32 -162.74 -13.23
C LYS A 86 -3.75 -161.40 -13.70
N ALA A 87 -3.11 -160.64 -12.81
CA ALA A 87 -2.41 -159.40 -13.16
C ALA A 87 -1.16 -159.67 -14.00
N SER A 88 -0.54 -160.84 -13.93
CA SER A 88 0.54 -161.23 -14.84
C SER A 88 -0.01 -161.59 -16.22
N GLU A 89 -1.12 -162.32 -16.32
CA GLU A 89 -1.85 -162.53 -17.58
C GLU A 89 -2.34 -161.20 -18.19
N ASP A 90 -2.89 -160.29 -17.39
CA ASP A 90 -3.36 -158.99 -17.86
C ASP A 90 -2.19 -158.05 -18.22
N ARG A 91 -1.02 -158.19 -17.59
CA ARG A 91 0.22 -157.52 -18.04
C ARG A 91 0.70 -158.10 -19.36
N GLU A 92 0.77 -159.41 -19.50
CA GLU A 92 1.11 -160.13 -20.74
C GLU A 92 0.20 -159.64 -21.88
N ASN A 93 -1.12 -159.75 -21.72
CA ASN A 93 -2.14 -159.27 -22.67
C ASN A 93 -2.00 -157.77 -22.99
N LYS A 94 -1.76 -156.92 -21.99
CA LYS A 94 -1.50 -155.47 -22.21
C LYS A 94 -0.20 -155.24 -22.97
N THR A 95 0.86 -155.98 -22.70
CA THR A 95 2.13 -155.86 -23.45
C THR A 95 1.97 -156.34 -24.88
N GLN A 96 1.28 -157.45 -25.13
CA GLN A 96 1.00 -157.94 -26.48
C GLN A 96 0.12 -156.95 -27.27
N HIS A 97 -0.92 -156.37 -26.66
CA HIS A 97 -1.72 -155.32 -27.29
C HIS A 97 -0.91 -154.04 -27.54
N LYS A 98 -0.08 -153.59 -26.58
CA LYS A 98 0.80 -152.43 -26.73
C LYS A 98 1.82 -152.65 -27.86
N LEU A 99 2.38 -153.85 -27.96
CA LEU A 99 3.34 -154.24 -29.00
C LEU A 99 2.67 -154.30 -30.38
N LYS A 100 1.41 -154.75 -30.47
CA LYS A 100 0.61 -154.67 -31.70
C LYS A 100 0.32 -153.23 -32.11
N CYS A 101 -0.08 -152.35 -31.19
CA CYS A 101 -0.26 -150.93 -31.49
C CYS A 101 1.04 -150.25 -31.94
N LEU A 102 2.17 -150.58 -31.31
CA LEU A 102 3.49 -150.07 -31.70
C LEU A 102 3.95 -150.62 -33.08
N GLN A 103 3.54 -151.84 -33.46
CA GLN A 103 3.74 -152.37 -34.80
C GLN A 103 2.86 -151.67 -35.84
N GLU A 104 1.62 -151.33 -35.48
CA GLU A 104 0.69 -150.55 -36.32
C GLU A 104 1.20 -149.11 -36.50
N GLU A 105 1.55 -148.39 -35.42
CA GLU A 105 2.22 -147.08 -35.47
C GLU A 105 3.50 -147.12 -36.30
N LYS A 106 4.35 -148.14 -36.12
CA LYS A 106 5.56 -148.32 -36.95
C LYS A 106 5.21 -148.46 -38.43
N GLN A 107 4.20 -149.25 -38.80
CA GLN A 107 3.76 -149.37 -40.19
C GLN A 107 3.11 -148.10 -40.75
N TYR A 108 2.51 -147.24 -39.92
CA TYR A 108 2.05 -145.92 -40.35
C TYR A 108 3.24 -144.98 -40.59
N LEU A 109 4.19 -144.90 -39.65
CA LEU A 109 5.39 -144.06 -39.78
C LEU A 109 6.31 -144.50 -40.93
N GLU A 110 6.47 -145.80 -41.17
CA GLU A 110 7.25 -146.29 -42.33
C GLU A 110 6.61 -145.87 -43.66
N LYS A 111 5.27 -145.86 -43.77
CA LYS A 111 4.54 -145.36 -44.96
C LYS A 111 4.57 -143.83 -45.08
N GLU A 112 4.58 -143.12 -43.96
CA GLU A 112 4.65 -141.65 -43.93
C GLU A 112 6.05 -141.16 -44.35
N ILE A 113 7.11 -141.87 -43.96
CA ILE A 113 8.49 -141.63 -44.42
C ILE A 113 8.64 -141.92 -45.92
N GLU A 114 7.97 -142.94 -46.46
CA GLU A 114 8.00 -143.28 -47.89
C GLU A 114 7.28 -142.24 -48.79
N ILE A 115 6.52 -141.30 -48.19
CA ILE A 115 5.75 -140.25 -48.86
C ILE A 115 6.43 -138.86 -48.76
N LEU A 116 7.52 -138.72 -48.00
CA LEU A 116 8.23 -137.44 -47.82
C LEU A 116 9.25 -137.12 -48.95
N PRO A 117 9.36 -135.85 -49.41
CA PRO A 117 10.27 -135.47 -50.49
C PRO A 117 11.78 -135.55 -50.14
N LYS A 118 12.61 -135.57 -51.19
CA LYS A 118 14.08 -135.64 -51.09
C LYS A 118 14.66 -134.36 -50.47
N PRO A 119 15.75 -134.43 -49.68
CA PRO A 119 16.20 -133.34 -48.80
C PRO A 119 16.55 -132.01 -49.48
N ALA A 120 16.86 -132.01 -50.78
CA ALA A 120 17.17 -130.77 -51.53
C ALA A 120 16.02 -129.75 -51.57
N GLU A 121 14.76 -130.20 -51.49
CA GLU A 121 13.59 -129.31 -51.50
C GLU A 121 13.32 -128.66 -50.13
N LEU A 122 13.82 -129.27 -49.04
CA LEU A 122 13.71 -128.70 -47.69
C LEU A 122 14.75 -127.60 -47.45
N GLU A 123 15.97 -127.73 -47.99
CA GLU A 123 16.96 -126.65 -47.93
C GLU A 123 16.55 -125.42 -48.75
N SER A 124 16.01 -125.61 -49.96
CA SER A 124 15.56 -124.48 -50.79
C SER A 124 14.37 -123.75 -50.15
N ARG A 125 13.44 -124.49 -49.54
CA ARG A 125 12.29 -123.91 -48.81
C ARG A 125 12.71 -123.20 -47.52
N THR A 126 13.73 -123.68 -46.82
CA THR A 126 14.30 -123.02 -45.64
C THR A 126 15.01 -121.72 -46.03
N LYS A 127 15.85 -121.73 -47.08
CA LYS A 127 16.51 -120.52 -47.62
C LYS A 127 15.49 -119.48 -48.06
N ALA A 128 14.49 -119.87 -48.85
CA ALA A 128 13.41 -118.99 -49.29
C ALA A 128 12.50 -118.44 -48.16
N LEU A 129 12.59 -118.98 -46.94
CA LEU A 129 11.98 -118.40 -45.73
C LEU A 129 12.94 -117.46 -44.98
N GLN A 130 14.24 -117.76 -44.95
CA GLN A 130 15.25 -116.83 -44.43
C GLN A 130 15.37 -115.57 -45.30
N ASP A 131 15.38 -115.69 -46.62
CA ASP A 131 15.44 -114.55 -47.54
C ASP A 131 14.25 -113.60 -47.30
N LYS A 132 13.04 -114.16 -47.17
CA LYS A 132 11.82 -113.41 -46.84
C LYS A 132 11.86 -112.78 -45.44
N TYR A 133 12.46 -113.43 -44.45
CA TYR A 133 12.65 -112.86 -43.14
C TYR A 133 13.63 -111.67 -43.18
N GLU A 134 14.74 -111.80 -43.92
CA GLU A 134 15.73 -110.74 -44.08
C GLU A 134 15.18 -109.56 -44.89
N ASP A 135 14.32 -109.81 -45.88
CA ASP A 135 13.62 -108.76 -46.64
C ASP A 135 12.54 -108.05 -45.82
N LEU A 136 11.73 -108.77 -45.04
CA LEU A 136 10.81 -108.16 -44.06
C LEU A 136 11.57 -107.35 -43.00
N ARG A 137 12.74 -107.81 -42.58
CA ARG A 137 13.62 -107.09 -41.66
C ARG A 137 14.17 -105.80 -42.28
N LYS A 138 14.51 -105.79 -43.57
CA LYS A 138 14.87 -104.58 -44.33
C LYS A 138 13.68 -103.63 -44.44
N GLU A 139 12.50 -104.11 -44.80
CA GLU A 139 11.27 -103.28 -44.90
C GLU A 139 10.93 -102.65 -43.54
N VAL A 140 10.99 -103.41 -42.44
CA VAL A 140 10.79 -102.87 -41.08
C VAL A 140 11.87 -101.84 -40.73
N SER A 141 13.13 -102.08 -41.09
CA SER A 141 14.22 -101.12 -40.84
C SER A 141 14.04 -99.82 -41.64
N GLN A 142 13.54 -99.93 -42.88
CA GLN A 142 13.25 -98.79 -43.75
C GLN A 142 12.03 -98.00 -43.26
N ARG A 143 10.94 -98.68 -42.89
CA ARG A 143 9.77 -98.06 -42.23
C ARG A 143 10.15 -97.36 -40.92
N GLN A 144 11.07 -97.93 -40.14
CA GLN A 144 11.63 -97.29 -38.95
C GLN A 144 12.56 -96.11 -39.27
N LEU A 145 13.03 -95.95 -40.51
CA LEU A 145 13.76 -94.76 -40.95
C LEU A 145 12.77 -93.69 -41.44
N GLU A 146 11.79 -94.08 -42.27
CA GLU A 146 10.70 -93.23 -42.78
C GLU A 146 9.87 -92.63 -41.63
N VAL A 147 9.53 -93.43 -40.60
CA VAL A 147 8.84 -92.92 -39.39
C VAL A 147 9.71 -91.93 -38.62
N ARG A 148 11.04 -92.08 -38.60
CA ARG A 148 11.94 -91.13 -37.93
C ARG A 148 12.04 -89.82 -38.70
N SER A 149 12.27 -89.85 -40.02
CA SER A 149 12.28 -88.62 -40.82
C SER A 149 10.94 -87.89 -40.76
N LEU A 150 9.81 -88.61 -40.81
CA LEU A 150 8.48 -88.00 -40.65
C LEU A 150 8.23 -87.46 -39.24
N THR A 151 8.88 -87.99 -38.20
CA THR A 151 8.82 -87.42 -36.85
C THR A 151 9.67 -86.16 -36.76
N GLU A 152 10.87 -86.18 -37.33
CA GLU A 152 11.78 -85.01 -37.42
C GLU A 152 11.14 -83.87 -38.25
N ASP A 153 10.47 -84.19 -39.37
CA ASP A 153 9.70 -83.24 -40.18
C ASP A 153 8.52 -82.64 -39.39
N VAL A 154 7.81 -83.46 -38.60
CA VAL A 154 6.72 -82.98 -37.72
C VAL A 154 7.26 -82.07 -36.61
N GLU A 155 8.36 -82.42 -35.94
CA GLU A 155 9.01 -81.55 -34.93
C GLU A 155 9.48 -80.22 -35.56
N VAL A 156 10.03 -80.24 -36.78
CA VAL A 156 10.39 -79.03 -37.53
C VAL A 156 9.14 -78.19 -37.84
N HIS A 157 8.03 -78.80 -38.27
CA HIS A 157 6.78 -78.09 -38.52
C HIS A 157 6.14 -77.54 -37.24
N GLU A 158 6.16 -78.26 -36.12
CA GLU A 158 5.68 -77.77 -34.81
C GLU A 158 6.51 -76.58 -34.32
N THR A 159 7.85 -76.65 -34.40
CA THR A 159 8.71 -75.50 -34.04
C THR A 159 8.60 -74.33 -35.01
N GLN A 160 8.08 -74.53 -36.23
CA GLN A 160 7.77 -73.45 -37.17
C GLN A 160 6.42 -72.80 -36.84
N ILE A 161 5.38 -73.61 -36.59
CA ILE A 161 4.05 -73.15 -36.14
C ILE A 161 4.17 -72.34 -34.84
N LEU A 162 5.01 -72.76 -33.88
CA LEU A 162 5.23 -72.03 -32.63
C LEU A 162 5.90 -70.65 -32.82
N LYS A 163 6.71 -70.47 -33.87
CA LYS A 163 7.25 -69.14 -34.22
C LYS A 163 6.17 -68.26 -34.85
N GLU A 164 5.42 -68.81 -35.80
CA GLU A 164 4.36 -68.09 -36.51
C GLU A 164 3.21 -67.69 -35.58
N GLN A 165 2.88 -68.52 -34.58
CA GLN A 165 1.96 -68.18 -33.50
C GLN A 165 2.50 -67.01 -32.66
N LYS A 166 3.78 -67.01 -32.29
CA LYS A 166 4.37 -65.93 -31.52
C LYS A 166 4.47 -64.62 -32.30
N GLU A 167 4.84 -64.67 -33.58
CA GLU A 167 4.84 -63.51 -34.47
C GLU A 167 3.41 -62.94 -34.65
N LEU A 168 2.38 -63.79 -34.59
CA LEU A 168 0.98 -63.36 -34.56
C LEU A 168 0.60 -62.67 -33.23
N GLU A 169 1.05 -63.20 -32.09
CA GLU A 169 0.87 -62.57 -30.77
C GLU A 169 1.54 -61.20 -30.68
N ASP A 170 2.83 -61.10 -31.06
CA ASP A 170 3.59 -59.84 -31.10
C ASP A 170 2.89 -58.79 -32.00
N MET A 171 2.29 -59.23 -33.13
CA MET A 171 1.51 -58.36 -34.02
C MET A 171 0.13 -57.99 -33.47
N MET A 172 -0.51 -58.85 -32.68
CA MET A 172 -1.77 -58.52 -31.99
C MET A 172 -1.56 -57.48 -30.88
N GLU A 173 -0.51 -57.59 -30.07
CA GLU A 173 -0.16 -56.57 -29.06
C GLU A 173 0.11 -55.22 -29.73
N LEU A 174 0.81 -55.21 -30.87
CA LEU A 174 1.07 -53.99 -31.64
C LEU A 174 -0.23 -53.34 -32.16
N ILE A 175 -1.21 -54.15 -32.58
CA ILE A 175 -2.53 -53.67 -33.03
C ILE A 175 -3.30 -53.05 -31.86
N GLU A 176 -3.40 -53.73 -30.71
CA GLU A 176 -4.06 -53.17 -29.51
C GLU A 176 -3.42 -51.85 -29.08
N HIS A 177 -2.09 -51.77 -29.09
CA HIS A 177 -1.38 -50.55 -28.72
C HIS A 177 -1.62 -49.39 -29.70
N LYS A 178 -1.84 -49.69 -31.00
CA LYS A 178 -2.20 -48.66 -32.01
C LYS A 178 -3.68 -48.26 -31.93
N GLU A 179 -4.57 -49.17 -31.60
CA GLU A 179 -5.99 -48.86 -31.33
C GLU A 179 -6.12 -47.98 -30.07
N ALA A 180 -5.33 -48.25 -29.02
CA ALA A 180 -5.26 -47.42 -27.82
C ALA A 180 -4.74 -45.99 -28.08
N GLU A 181 -3.73 -45.82 -28.95
CA GLU A 181 -3.28 -44.50 -29.41
C GLU A 181 -4.36 -43.76 -30.20
N LYS A 182 -5.00 -44.44 -31.15
CA LYS A 182 -6.13 -43.91 -31.96
C LYS A 182 -7.29 -43.44 -31.07
N ALA A 183 -7.68 -44.22 -30.07
CA ALA A 183 -8.72 -43.86 -29.10
C ALA A 183 -8.35 -42.60 -28.28
N ARG A 184 -7.08 -42.47 -27.87
CA ARG A 184 -6.59 -41.27 -27.17
C ARG A 184 -6.66 -40.04 -28.08
N LEU A 185 -6.18 -40.14 -29.32
CA LEU A 185 -6.16 -39.03 -30.29
C LEU A 185 -7.57 -38.49 -30.60
N ILE A 186 -8.57 -39.38 -30.73
CA ILE A 186 -9.99 -39.01 -30.95
C ILE A 186 -10.55 -38.14 -29.80
N SER A 187 -10.04 -38.28 -28.58
CA SER A 187 -10.54 -37.51 -27.42
C SER A 187 -10.02 -36.06 -27.33
N ILE A 188 -8.93 -35.73 -28.04
CA ILE A 188 -8.24 -34.43 -27.91
C ILE A 188 -9.06 -33.25 -28.46
N PRO A 189 -9.66 -33.30 -29.67
CA PRO A 189 -10.44 -32.19 -30.21
C PRO A 189 -11.58 -31.76 -29.28
N ASP A 190 -12.23 -32.73 -28.64
CA ASP A 190 -13.36 -32.53 -27.74
C ASP A 190 -12.95 -31.80 -26.44
N GLN A 191 -11.75 -32.07 -25.94
CA GLN A 191 -11.15 -31.32 -24.82
C GLN A 191 -10.76 -29.90 -25.24
N VAL A 192 -10.20 -29.73 -26.44
CA VAL A 192 -9.82 -28.42 -26.99
C VAL A 192 -11.05 -27.52 -27.21
N LEU A 193 -12.16 -28.06 -27.73
CA LEU A 193 -13.42 -27.33 -27.87
C LEU A 193 -13.96 -26.86 -26.51
N LYS A 194 -13.98 -27.74 -25.51
CA LYS A 194 -14.40 -27.42 -24.14
C LYS A 194 -13.50 -26.37 -23.48
N GLU A 195 -12.19 -26.38 -23.75
CA GLU A 195 -11.27 -25.31 -23.33
C GLU A 195 -11.56 -23.98 -24.05
N ILE A 196 -11.74 -23.97 -25.37
CA ILE A 196 -12.05 -22.77 -26.15
C ILE A 196 -13.35 -22.11 -25.64
N GLU A 197 -14.38 -22.89 -25.33
CA GLU A 197 -15.66 -22.38 -24.85
C GLU A 197 -15.58 -21.82 -23.40
N ARG A 198 -14.79 -22.46 -22.54
CA ARG A 198 -14.41 -21.91 -21.21
C ARG A 198 -13.59 -20.62 -21.32
N LYS A 199 -12.75 -20.47 -22.35
CA LYS A 199 -11.96 -19.24 -22.58
C LYS A 199 -12.84 -18.14 -23.18
N ARG A 200 -13.78 -18.48 -24.07
CA ARG A 200 -14.79 -17.55 -24.65
C ARG A 200 -15.68 -16.95 -23.56
N SER A 201 -16.30 -17.78 -22.73
CA SER A 201 -17.15 -17.33 -21.61
C SER A 201 -16.38 -16.51 -20.56
N LYS A 202 -15.09 -16.82 -20.31
CA LYS A 202 -14.20 -15.98 -19.47
C LYS A 202 -13.87 -14.63 -20.12
N LYS A 203 -13.62 -14.58 -21.43
CA LYS A 203 -13.44 -13.32 -22.19
C LYS A 203 -14.70 -12.45 -22.13
N GLU A 204 -15.87 -13.06 -22.31
CA GLU A 204 -17.16 -12.38 -22.40
C GLU A 204 -17.65 -11.83 -21.05
N SER A 205 -17.43 -12.56 -19.96
CA SER A 205 -17.64 -12.05 -18.60
C SER A 205 -16.62 -10.98 -18.18
N ALA A 206 -15.37 -11.06 -18.65
CA ALA A 206 -14.39 -9.98 -18.48
C ALA A 206 -14.77 -8.72 -19.27
N MET A 207 -15.27 -8.88 -20.51
CA MET A 207 -15.70 -7.77 -21.38
C MET A 207 -16.87 -7.00 -20.74
N LYS A 208 -17.92 -7.69 -20.27
CA LYS A 208 -19.02 -7.07 -19.52
C LYS A 208 -18.57 -6.33 -18.25
N LYS A 209 -17.48 -6.80 -17.61
CA LYS A 209 -16.90 -6.14 -16.44
C LYS A 209 -16.01 -4.94 -16.79
N ILE A 210 -15.43 -4.90 -17.99
CA ILE A 210 -14.77 -3.71 -18.53
C ILE A 210 -15.83 -2.67 -18.91
N GLU A 211 -16.94 -3.09 -19.53
CA GLU A 211 -18.09 -2.22 -19.84
C GLU A 211 -18.66 -1.56 -18.57
N SER A 212 -18.91 -2.32 -17.50
CA SER A 212 -19.39 -1.75 -16.23
C SER A 212 -18.36 -0.82 -15.57
N LEU A 213 -17.06 -1.16 -15.62
CA LEU A 213 -16.02 -0.27 -15.09
C LEU A 213 -15.88 1.02 -15.92
N ASN A 214 -16.15 0.98 -17.23
CA ASN A 214 -16.15 2.16 -18.07
C ASN A 214 -17.37 3.06 -17.79
N THR A 215 -18.54 2.50 -17.46
CA THR A 215 -19.67 3.31 -16.97
C THR A 215 -19.37 3.93 -15.61
N ASP A 216 -18.82 3.15 -14.66
CA ASP A 216 -18.40 3.66 -13.35
C ASP A 216 -17.38 4.82 -13.49
N ILE A 217 -16.40 4.68 -14.38
CA ILE A 217 -15.41 5.72 -14.68
C ILE A 217 -16.10 6.97 -15.24
N SER A 218 -16.97 6.82 -16.25
CA SER A 218 -17.72 7.95 -16.85
C SER A 218 -18.56 8.71 -15.82
N GLU A 219 -19.25 8.00 -14.93
CA GLU A 219 -20.01 8.61 -13.82
C GLU A 219 -19.10 9.36 -12.84
N THR A 220 -17.95 8.78 -12.45
CA THR A 220 -17.01 9.45 -11.55
C THR A 220 -16.35 10.67 -12.20
N GLU A 221 -16.04 10.64 -13.51
CA GLU A 221 -15.56 11.82 -14.24
C GLU A 221 -16.59 12.95 -14.26
N GLN A 222 -17.87 12.62 -14.43
CA GLN A 222 -18.94 13.63 -14.40
C GLN A 222 -19.13 14.21 -12.99
N GLN A 223 -19.10 13.38 -11.95
CA GLN A 223 -19.10 13.86 -10.55
C GLN A 223 -17.90 14.77 -10.24
N VAL A 224 -16.71 14.46 -10.76
CA VAL A 224 -15.52 15.32 -10.63
C VAL A 224 -15.73 16.66 -11.32
N LYS A 225 -16.26 16.69 -12.55
CA LYS A 225 -16.56 17.93 -13.29
C LYS A 225 -17.53 18.82 -12.49
N GLU A 226 -18.63 18.28 -11.99
CA GLU A 226 -19.57 19.06 -11.14
C GLU A 226 -18.92 19.57 -9.83
N VAL A 227 -18.03 18.77 -9.22
CA VAL A 227 -17.31 19.19 -8.00
C VAL A 227 -16.32 20.31 -8.31
N ASP A 228 -15.64 20.29 -9.44
CA ASP A 228 -14.73 21.36 -9.85
C ASP A 228 -15.46 22.64 -10.27
N GLU A 229 -16.63 22.55 -10.91
CA GLU A 229 -17.51 23.70 -11.15
C GLU A 229 -18.00 24.33 -9.82
N ARG A 230 -18.44 23.50 -8.86
CA ARG A 230 -18.82 23.96 -7.50
C ARG A 230 -17.64 24.59 -6.77
N ASN A 231 -16.44 23.99 -6.87
CA ASN A 231 -15.20 24.56 -6.34
C ASN A 231 -14.85 25.90 -6.99
N HIS A 232 -15.08 26.06 -8.29
CA HIS A 232 -14.84 27.31 -9.00
C HIS A 232 -15.81 28.41 -8.52
N SER A 233 -17.11 28.11 -8.44
CA SER A 233 -18.12 29.03 -7.90
C SER A 233 -17.80 29.46 -6.46
N LEU A 234 -17.39 28.52 -5.60
CA LEU A 234 -16.96 28.81 -4.22
C LEU A 234 -15.67 29.66 -4.16
N ARG A 235 -14.76 29.51 -5.13
CA ARG A 235 -13.55 30.35 -5.23
C ARG A 235 -13.89 31.79 -5.66
N SER A 236 -14.83 31.98 -6.59
CA SER A 236 -15.31 33.32 -6.96
C SER A 236 -16.00 34.02 -5.78
N LYS A 237 -16.97 33.34 -5.14
CA LYS A 237 -17.64 33.86 -3.93
C LYS A 237 -16.69 34.17 -2.79
N LYS A 238 -15.59 33.42 -2.65
CA LYS A 238 -14.53 33.74 -1.68
C LYS A 238 -13.74 35.00 -2.05
N LYS A 239 -13.54 35.31 -3.35
CA LYS A 239 -12.93 36.58 -3.77
C LYS A 239 -13.87 37.74 -3.48
N GLU A 240 -15.13 37.64 -3.91
CA GLU A 240 -16.20 38.62 -3.66
C GLU A 240 -16.27 38.98 -2.15
N LEU A 241 -16.40 37.97 -1.28
CA LEU A 241 -16.42 38.17 0.18
C LEU A 241 -15.09 38.71 0.77
N ASN A 242 -13.94 38.43 0.14
CA ASN A 242 -12.66 39.01 0.55
C ASN A 242 -12.59 40.50 0.18
N GLU A 243 -13.05 40.87 -1.02
CA GLU A 243 -13.08 42.24 -1.54
C GLU A 243 -14.07 43.10 -0.71
N GLU A 244 -15.23 42.54 -0.34
CA GLU A 244 -16.16 43.14 0.64
C GLU A 244 -15.50 43.33 2.02
N LEU A 245 -14.77 42.33 2.54
CA LEU A 245 -14.06 42.43 3.82
C LEU A 245 -12.93 43.45 3.80
N GLU A 246 -12.23 43.62 2.68
CA GLU A 246 -11.20 44.65 2.51
C GLU A 246 -11.82 46.06 2.42
N GLY A 247 -12.96 46.21 1.74
CA GLY A 247 -13.75 47.45 1.75
C GLY A 247 -14.24 47.84 3.15
N LEU A 248 -14.81 46.89 3.90
CA LEU A 248 -15.25 47.11 5.29
C LEU A 248 -14.08 47.44 6.22
N ARG A 249 -12.91 46.80 6.05
CA ARG A 249 -11.68 47.16 6.79
C ARG A 249 -11.22 48.58 6.49
N ALA A 250 -11.21 48.99 5.21
CA ALA A 250 -10.85 50.34 4.82
C ALA A 250 -11.80 51.39 5.44
N GLN A 251 -13.10 51.08 5.53
CA GLN A 251 -14.11 51.93 6.19
C GLN A 251 -13.89 52.01 7.72
N VAL A 252 -13.58 50.89 8.38
CA VAL A 252 -13.27 50.86 9.82
C VAL A 252 -11.96 51.60 10.12
N ASP A 253 -10.94 51.46 9.28
CA ASP A 253 -9.69 52.22 9.45
C ASP A 253 -9.89 53.73 9.19
N ALA A 254 -10.84 54.11 8.32
CA ALA A 254 -11.20 55.51 8.10
C ALA A 254 -11.91 56.11 9.33
N SER A 255 -12.97 55.46 9.84
CA SER A 255 -13.67 55.94 11.03
C SER A 255 -12.79 55.92 12.28
N GLN A 256 -11.85 54.96 12.41
CA GLN A 256 -10.83 55.01 13.45
C GLN A 256 -9.87 56.20 13.32
N ARG A 257 -9.54 56.67 12.10
CA ARG A 257 -8.74 57.88 11.91
C ARG A 257 -9.52 59.13 12.32
N GLU A 258 -10.79 59.22 11.92
CA GLU A 258 -11.70 60.30 12.32
C GLU A 258 -11.88 60.37 13.84
N CYS A 259 -12.15 59.24 14.51
CA CYS A 259 -12.22 59.18 15.97
C CYS A 259 -10.91 59.62 16.64
N ARG A 260 -9.74 59.30 16.07
CA ARG A 260 -8.43 59.75 16.59
C ARG A 260 -8.15 61.23 16.31
N GLN A 261 -8.81 61.86 15.34
CA GLN A 261 -8.76 63.31 15.12
C GLN A 261 -9.67 64.02 16.13
N LEU A 262 -10.93 63.60 16.24
CA LEU A 262 -11.90 64.14 17.20
C LEU A 262 -11.44 64.03 18.67
N LEU A 263 -10.73 62.94 19.02
CA LEU A 263 -10.13 62.80 20.35
C LEU A 263 -9.02 63.84 20.61
N LYS A 264 -8.16 64.10 19.62
CA LYS A 264 -7.11 65.13 19.72
C LYS A 264 -7.68 66.54 19.78
N GLU A 265 -8.73 66.81 18.99
CA GLU A 265 -9.46 68.08 19.05
C GLU A 265 -10.11 68.25 20.43
N GLN A 266 -10.67 67.19 21.02
CA GLN A 266 -11.16 67.23 22.41
C GLN A 266 -10.04 67.40 23.45
N GLU A 267 -8.84 66.86 23.23
CA GLU A 267 -7.67 67.08 24.10
C GLU A 267 -7.22 68.55 24.03
N VAL A 268 -7.03 69.11 22.83
CA VAL A 268 -6.69 70.54 22.63
C VAL A 268 -7.76 71.46 23.25
N ASN A 269 -9.04 71.21 22.99
CA ASN A 269 -10.12 72.02 23.56
C ASN A 269 -10.13 71.99 25.11
N ARG A 270 -9.71 70.87 25.75
CA ARG A 270 -9.56 70.81 27.21
C ARG A 270 -8.35 71.60 27.71
N GLU A 271 -7.26 71.63 26.95
CA GLU A 271 -6.08 72.45 27.28
C GLU A 271 -6.42 73.95 27.15
N GLU A 272 -7.17 74.34 26.10
CA GLU A 272 -7.72 75.70 25.95
C GLU A 272 -8.69 76.06 27.08
N GLU A 273 -9.66 75.19 27.43
CA GLU A 273 -10.56 75.40 28.58
C GLU A 273 -9.79 75.58 29.89
N ALA A 274 -8.72 74.80 30.11
CA ALA A 274 -7.86 74.92 31.28
C ALA A 274 -7.08 76.26 31.29
N GLU A 275 -6.58 76.72 30.13
CA GLU A 275 -5.92 78.02 30.02
C GLU A 275 -6.92 79.17 30.26
N PHE A 276 -8.12 79.12 29.68
CA PHE A 276 -9.18 80.11 29.92
C PHE A 276 -9.59 80.14 31.40
N MET A 277 -9.66 79.00 32.08
CA MET A 277 -9.93 78.92 33.52
C MET A 277 -8.79 79.53 34.35
N GLY A 278 -7.53 79.28 34.00
CA GLY A 278 -6.36 79.90 34.63
C GLY A 278 -6.33 81.43 34.44
N ASN A 279 -6.52 81.88 33.20
CA ASN A 279 -6.63 83.29 32.84
C ASN A 279 -7.79 83.97 33.57
N ARG A 280 -8.95 83.31 33.72
CA ARG A 280 -10.07 83.84 34.51
C ARG A 280 -9.71 83.98 35.98
N GLY A 281 -9.04 82.99 36.59
CA GLY A 281 -8.54 83.09 37.97
C GLY A 281 -7.57 84.25 38.19
N ILE A 282 -6.66 84.49 37.24
CA ILE A 282 -5.73 85.64 37.26
C ILE A 282 -6.51 86.97 37.16
N LEU A 283 -7.55 87.04 36.33
CA LEU A 283 -8.40 88.23 36.19
C LEU A 283 -9.28 88.48 37.42
N GLU A 284 -9.84 87.42 38.02
CA GLU A 284 -10.59 87.48 39.28
C GLU A 284 -9.69 87.99 40.43
N MET A 285 -8.44 87.51 40.53
CA MET A 285 -7.48 88.01 41.53
C MET A 285 -7.09 89.48 41.28
N LYS A 286 -6.82 89.86 40.03
CA LYS A 286 -6.56 91.28 39.67
C LYS A 286 -7.74 92.18 40.02
N LEU A 287 -8.98 91.73 39.78
CA LEU A 287 -10.19 92.47 40.14
C LEU A 287 -10.35 92.59 41.66
N GLN A 288 -10.07 91.53 42.43
CA GLN A 288 -10.10 91.58 43.90
C GLN A 288 -9.08 92.57 44.46
N ASN A 289 -7.85 92.60 43.92
CA ASN A 289 -6.84 93.58 44.31
C ASN A 289 -7.30 95.01 44.02
N ILE A 290 -7.78 95.30 42.80
CA ILE A 290 -8.33 96.62 42.43
C ILE A 290 -9.52 97.01 43.34
N MET A 291 -10.37 96.05 43.72
CA MET A 291 -11.47 96.29 44.66
C MET A 291 -10.97 96.60 46.08
N PHE A 292 -9.92 95.94 46.54
CA PHE A 292 -9.27 96.20 47.83
C PHE A 292 -8.59 97.58 47.85
N ASP A 293 -7.79 97.90 46.83
CA ASP A 293 -7.13 99.19 46.67
C ASP A 293 -8.15 100.34 46.64
N ARG A 294 -9.24 100.17 45.88
CA ARG A 294 -10.36 101.12 45.87
C ARG A 294 -10.99 101.28 47.26
N LYS A 295 -11.13 100.19 48.03
CA LYS A 295 -11.65 100.21 49.40
C LYS A 295 -10.73 101.01 50.33
N HIS A 296 -9.42 100.74 50.27
CA HIS A 296 -8.38 101.41 51.05
C HIS A 296 -8.27 102.90 50.70
N LEU A 297 -8.37 103.26 49.42
CA LEU A 297 -8.41 104.65 48.96
C LEU A 297 -9.65 105.39 49.48
N TYR A 298 -10.84 104.78 49.46
CA TYR A 298 -12.04 105.38 50.05
C TYR A 298 -11.94 105.54 51.58
N GLU A 299 -11.36 104.56 52.29
CA GLU A 299 -11.13 104.65 53.73
C GLU A 299 -10.14 105.76 54.08
N SER A 300 -9.03 105.87 53.33
CA SER A 300 -8.04 106.94 53.43
C SER A 300 -8.65 108.33 53.16
N GLN A 301 -9.40 108.50 52.07
CA GLN A 301 -10.13 109.73 51.77
C GLN A 301 -11.16 110.08 52.86
N SER A 302 -11.83 109.08 53.44
CA SER A 302 -12.77 109.28 54.55
C SER A 302 -12.10 109.75 55.84
N VAL A 303 -10.86 109.30 56.10
CA VAL A 303 -10.04 109.80 57.22
C VAL A 303 -9.54 111.22 56.93
N GLN A 304 -9.01 111.49 55.74
CA GLN A 304 -8.58 112.83 55.32
C GLN A 304 -9.72 113.86 55.36
N LEU A 305 -10.93 113.48 54.94
CA LEU A 305 -12.12 114.35 55.02
C LEU A 305 -12.54 114.62 56.46
N ARG A 306 -12.47 113.61 57.35
CA ARG A 306 -12.72 113.79 58.79
C ARG A 306 -11.71 114.74 59.43
N GLU A 307 -10.44 114.60 59.09
CA GLU A 307 -9.38 115.46 59.62
C GLU A 307 -9.47 116.89 59.06
N LYS A 308 -9.76 117.07 57.77
CA LYS A 308 -10.10 118.39 57.18
C LYS A 308 -11.28 119.04 57.90
N ASN A 309 -12.34 118.27 58.21
CA ASN A 309 -13.51 118.79 58.93
C ASN A 309 -13.17 119.15 60.38
N ARG A 310 -12.31 118.37 61.05
CA ARG A 310 -11.78 118.70 62.39
C ARG A 310 -10.99 120.00 62.38
N GLN A 311 -10.11 120.18 61.40
CA GLN A 311 -9.31 121.39 61.21
C GLN A 311 -10.20 122.60 60.87
N MET A 312 -11.22 122.44 60.02
CA MET A 312 -12.20 123.50 59.73
C MET A 312 -13.04 123.88 60.97
N GLN A 313 -13.40 122.92 61.82
CA GLN A 313 -14.08 123.22 63.09
C GLN A 313 -13.15 123.94 64.09
N ALA A 314 -11.85 123.60 64.10
CA ALA A 314 -10.87 124.33 64.90
C ALA A 314 -10.68 125.76 64.39
N LEU A 315 -10.56 125.95 63.06
CA LEU A 315 -10.50 127.26 62.42
C LEU A 315 -11.72 128.11 62.81
N LYS A 316 -12.94 127.61 62.65
CA LYS A 316 -14.17 128.33 63.01
C LYS A 316 -14.27 128.74 64.49
N ARG A 317 -13.67 127.96 65.40
CA ARG A 317 -13.57 128.36 66.81
C ARG A 317 -12.57 129.49 67.03
N MET A 318 -11.45 129.48 66.29
CA MET A 318 -10.46 130.56 66.34
C MET A 318 -10.97 131.84 65.65
N GLU A 319 -11.70 131.71 64.54
CA GLU A 319 -12.42 132.81 63.88
C GLU A 319 -13.44 133.44 64.84
N HIS A 320 -14.27 132.65 65.53
CA HIS A 320 -15.24 133.19 66.49
C HIS A 320 -14.59 133.77 67.76
N ALA A 321 -13.50 133.16 68.25
CA ALA A 321 -12.71 133.76 69.34
C ALA A 321 -12.08 135.09 68.91
N LEU A 322 -11.67 135.22 67.64
CA LEU A 322 -11.20 136.49 67.07
C LEU A 322 -12.33 137.52 66.99
N THR A 323 -13.54 137.16 66.51
CA THR A 323 -14.65 138.13 66.47
C THR A 323 -15.05 138.60 67.86
N MET A 324 -15.14 137.70 68.85
CA MET A 324 -15.40 138.10 70.23
C MET A 324 -14.28 138.99 70.81
N ALA A 325 -13.02 138.77 70.42
CA ALA A 325 -11.91 139.63 70.84
C ALA A 325 -11.96 141.01 70.16
N THR A 326 -12.39 141.11 68.90
CA THR A 326 -12.60 142.40 68.23
C THR A 326 -13.82 143.14 68.75
N GLU A 327 -14.93 142.44 69.03
CA GLU A 327 -16.13 143.01 69.67
C GLU A 327 -15.81 143.54 71.08
N GLN A 328 -15.00 142.82 71.86
CA GLN A 328 -14.48 143.29 73.16
C GLN A 328 -13.56 144.51 73.00
N LEU A 329 -12.69 144.53 71.97
CA LEU A 329 -11.83 145.67 71.69
C LEU A 329 -12.65 146.92 71.33
N GLU A 330 -13.60 146.79 70.41
CA GLU A 330 -14.54 147.86 70.02
C GLU A 330 -15.36 148.36 71.23
N HIS A 331 -15.82 147.47 72.10
CA HIS A 331 -16.50 147.87 73.34
C HIS A 331 -15.57 148.65 74.29
N THR A 332 -14.31 148.22 74.46
CA THR A 332 -13.33 148.99 75.27
C THR A 332 -12.94 150.32 74.63
N GLN A 333 -12.95 150.42 73.29
CA GLN A 333 -12.76 151.69 72.57
C GLN A 333 -13.95 152.62 72.77
N SER A 334 -15.19 152.12 72.70
CA SER A 334 -16.40 152.90 73.02
C SER A 334 -16.38 153.42 74.46
N ILE A 335 -15.95 152.60 75.44
CA ILE A 335 -15.80 153.04 76.85
C ILE A 335 -14.68 154.09 76.98
N TYR A 336 -13.58 153.93 76.24
CA TYR A 336 -12.49 154.92 76.23
C TYR A 336 -12.94 156.27 75.63
N ASP A 337 -13.73 156.25 74.56
CA ASP A 337 -14.26 157.46 73.92
C ASP A 337 -15.38 158.11 74.76
N GLU A 338 -16.22 157.34 75.47
CA GLU A 338 -17.15 157.88 76.48
C GLU A 338 -16.42 158.54 77.65
N LEU A 339 -15.38 157.88 78.19
CA LEU A 339 -14.53 158.46 79.25
C LEU A 339 -13.81 159.72 78.76
N ARG A 340 -13.40 159.76 77.49
CA ARG A 340 -12.76 160.93 76.87
C ARG A 340 -13.75 162.09 76.69
N ALA A 341 -14.95 161.82 76.22
CA ALA A 341 -16.03 162.81 76.12
C ALA A 341 -16.43 163.39 77.50
N GLN A 342 -16.34 162.58 78.57
CA GLN A 342 -16.51 163.05 79.96
C GLN A 342 -15.32 163.86 80.48
N LEU A 343 -14.13 163.69 79.91
CA LEU A 343 -12.89 164.38 80.31
C LEU A 343 -12.74 165.77 79.65
N ASP A 344 -13.25 165.94 78.43
CA ASP A 344 -13.20 167.20 77.67
C ASP A 344 -14.34 168.18 78.05
N ALA A 345 -15.25 167.82 78.96
CA ALA A 345 -16.50 168.55 79.24
C ALA A 345 -16.53 169.41 80.52
N VAL A 346 -15.48 169.43 81.35
CA VAL A 346 -15.43 170.27 82.58
C VAL A 346 -14.06 170.96 82.73
N PRO A 347 -13.99 172.30 82.89
CA PRO A 347 -12.72 173.03 83.02
C PRO A 347 -12.04 172.84 84.38
N LYS A 348 -10.72 173.07 84.41
CA LYS A 348 -9.84 172.82 85.56
C LYS A 348 -9.62 174.05 86.45
N GLN A 349 -9.45 173.80 87.75
CA GLN A 349 -8.68 174.59 88.74
C GLN A 349 -9.27 176.00 89.09
N GLU A 350 -9.05 176.58 90.27
CA GLU A 350 -8.21 176.18 91.41
C GLU A 350 -8.70 176.73 92.78
N ALA A 351 -8.46 175.98 93.86
CA ALA A 351 -8.43 176.37 95.29
C ALA A 351 -9.65 177.11 95.94
N GLY A 352 -9.92 176.97 97.24
CA GLY A 352 -9.38 176.01 98.22
C GLY A 352 -9.54 176.44 99.69
N ILE A 353 -9.62 175.44 100.59
CA ILE A 353 -9.30 175.51 102.04
C ILE A 353 -10.37 176.12 102.99
N GLN A 354 -10.44 175.55 104.21
CA GLN A 354 -11.13 176.03 105.43
C GLN A 354 -12.68 176.13 105.44
N GLN A 355 -13.35 174.97 105.61
CA GLN A 355 -13.97 174.63 106.92
C GLN A 355 -13.98 173.09 107.13
N ARG A 356 -13.52 172.67 108.33
CA ARG A 356 -14.04 171.58 109.21
C ARG A 356 -14.42 170.22 108.59
N MET A 357 -13.95 169.06 109.06
CA MET A 357 -13.16 168.70 110.25
C MET A 357 -13.69 169.23 111.60
N GLU A 358 -15.01 169.07 111.81
CA GLU A 358 -15.81 169.18 113.03
C GLU A 358 -17.24 168.81 112.55
N LEU A 359 -18.01 167.86 113.08
CA LEU A 359 -17.96 167.12 114.35
C LEU A 359 -18.34 165.63 114.17
N GLN A 360 -17.48 164.72 114.65
CA GLN A 360 -17.88 163.37 115.08
C GLN A 360 -17.34 163.12 116.51
N LYS A 361 -17.51 164.13 117.38
CA LYS A 361 -17.05 164.13 118.79
C LYS A 361 -17.99 164.83 119.80
N GLU A 362 -19.20 165.23 119.41
CA GLU A 362 -20.16 165.88 120.34
C GLU A 362 -21.51 165.15 120.36
N VAL A 363 -21.51 163.95 120.96
CA VAL A 363 -22.72 163.23 121.40
C VAL A 363 -22.56 162.69 122.83
N ASP A 364 -21.33 162.37 123.27
CA ASP A 364 -21.02 161.99 124.66
C ASP A 364 -20.70 163.20 125.58
N ALA A 365 -21.27 164.36 125.26
CA ALA A 365 -21.55 165.45 126.19
C ALA A 365 -22.90 166.07 125.76
N LEU A 366 -23.98 166.05 126.54
CA LEU A 366 -24.10 165.81 127.99
C LEU A 366 -25.23 164.82 128.33
N LYS A 367 -24.91 163.77 129.09
CA LYS A 367 -25.83 163.14 130.04
C LYS A 367 -25.43 163.53 131.46
N VAL A 368 -26.17 164.44 132.09
CA VAL A 368 -26.51 164.57 133.53
C VAL A 368 -26.95 166.02 133.82
N GLY A 369 -27.96 166.19 134.70
CA GLY A 369 -28.61 167.47 135.01
C GLY A 369 -29.77 167.76 134.04
N PHE A 370 -31.05 167.69 134.41
CA PHE A 370 -31.69 167.54 135.72
C PHE A 370 -31.55 168.75 136.67
N GLU A 371 -32.29 169.84 136.39
CA GLU A 371 -33.20 170.45 137.38
C GLU A 371 -34.19 171.47 136.77
N LYS A 372 -35.44 171.47 137.27
CA LYS A 372 -36.54 172.47 137.06
C LYS A 372 -37.10 172.55 135.61
N GLN A 373 -38.38 172.89 135.34
CA GLN A 373 -39.53 173.37 136.16
C GLN A 373 -40.85 172.87 135.47
N LEU A 374 -41.78 172.15 136.13
CA LEU A 374 -43.08 172.59 136.73
C LEU A 374 -43.99 173.49 135.84
N SER A 375 -45.35 173.41 135.84
CA SER A 375 -46.31 172.98 136.89
C SER A 375 -47.71 172.50 136.41
N VAL A 376 -48.31 171.52 137.13
CA VAL A 376 -49.60 171.53 137.91
C VAL A 376 -50.64 172.66 137.58
N SER A 377 -51.98 172.48 137.51
CA SER A 377 -52.92 171.73 138.41
C SER A 377 -54.28 171.26 137.82
N GLU A 378 -55.03 170.49 138.65
CA GLU A 378 -56.51 170.35 138.91
C GLU A 378 -57.58 170.70 137.84
N GLU A 379 -58.80 170.13 137.82
CA GLU A 379 -59.64 169.52 138.89
C GLU A 379 -60.25 168.13 138.53
N GLU A 380 -60.79 167.41 139.51
CA GLU A 380 -61.53 166.15 139.32
C GLU A 380 -63.02 166.26 139.72
N SER A 381 -63.93 166.24 138.74
CA SER A 381 -65.38 166.02 139.00
C SER A 381 -66.16 165.32 137.87
N GLN A 382 -65.62 165.26 136.64
CA GLN A 382 -66.32 164.67 135.47
C GLN A 382 -65.87 163.25 135.09
N LYS A 383 -64.83 162.68 135.72
CA LYS A 383 -64.17 161.44 135.28
C LYS A 383 -65.03 160.17 135.35
N MET A 384 -66.13 160.16 136.11
CA MET A 384 -66.89 158.95 136.42
C MET A 384 -67.63 158.34 135.21
N GLN A 385 -68.06 159.15 134.23
CA GLN A 385 -68.83 158.66 133.07
C GLN A 385 -67.96 158.15 131.90
N GLN A 386 -66.67 158.52 131.85
CA GLN A 386 -65.81 158.21 130.70
C GLN A 386 -65.25 156.77 130.72
N TYR A 387 -65.21 156.11 131.87
CA TYR A 387 -64.62 154.76 132.01
C TYR A 387 -65.38 153.64 131.30
N GLY A 388 -66.69 153.80 131.03
CA GLY A 388 -67.50 152.77 130.38
C GLY A 388 -67.08 152.49 128.94
N MET A 389 -67.07 153.53 128.09
CA MET A 389 -66.77 153.42 126.66
C MET A 389 -65.35 152.90 126.37
N ILE A 390 -64.41 153.07 127.31
CA ILE A 390 -63.03 152.59 127.15
C ILE A 390 -62.95 151.05 127.21
N GLN A 391 -63.80 150.38 127.99
CA GLN A 391 -63.76 148.92 128.10
C GLN A 391 -64.33 148.21 126.84
N GLU A 392 -65.35 148.79 126.21
CA GLU A 392 -65.95 148.22 124.99
C GLU A 392 -64.97 148.25 123.82
N LEU A 393 -64.33 149.40 123.58
CA LEU A 393 -63.28 149.57 122.57
C LEU A 393 -62.07 148.64 122.78
N LEU A 394 -61.69 148.38 124.04
CA LEU A 394 -60.63 147.41 124.35
C LEU A 394 -61.03 145.97 123.99
N ARG A 395 -62.32 145.61 124.11
CA ARG A 395 -62.81 144.28 123.74
C ARG A 395 -62.79 144.09 122.22
N GLU A 396 -63.27 145.07 121.47
CA GLU A 396 -63.22 145.05 119.99
C GLU A 396 -61.77 145.03 119.47
N SER A 397 -60.87 145.81 120.08
CA SER A 397 -59.44 145.81 119.76
C SER A 397 -58.77 144.45 119.98
N ASN A 398 -59.27 143.62 120.90
CA ASN A 398 -58.77 142.27 121.13
C ASN A 398 -59.34 141.29 120.08
N CYS A 399 -60.65 141.31 119.80
CA CYS A 399 -61.27 140.47 118.75
C CYS A 399 -60.58 140.66 117.39
N LEU A 400 -60.41 141.91 116.95
CA LEU A 400 -59.72 142.23 115.70
C LEU A 400 -58.25 141.73 115.67
N ARG A 401 -57.61 141.59 116.83
CA ARG A 401 -56.23 141.09 116.97
C ARG A 401 -56.16 139.57 116.80
N GLU A 402 -57.18 138.85 117.27
CA GLU A 402 -57.34 137.41 117.08
C GLU A 402 -57.67 137.07 115.62
N GLU A 403 -58.55 137.84 114.97
CA GLU A 403 -58.81 137.75 113.53
C GLU A 403 -57.53 137.97 112.71
N LEU A 404 -56.76 139.03 113.02
CA LEU A 404 -55.46 139.28 112.39
C LEU A 404 -54.45 138.14 112.61
N HIS A 405 -54.47 137.50 113.79
CA HIS A 405 -53.63 136.34 114.08
C HIS A 405 -54.04 135.12 113.24
N ASN A 406 -55.34 134.82 113.17
CA ASN A 406 -55.90 133.72 112.39
C ASN A 406 -55.61 133.89 110.88
N LEU A 407 -55.75 135.09 110.35
CA LEU A 407 -55.39 135.43 108.96
C LEU A 407 -53.89 135.27 108.68
N ARG A 408 -53.00 135.65 109.62
CA ARG A 408 -51.56 135.38 109.51
C ARG A 408 -51.25 133.88 109.51
N CYS A 409 -51.90 133.10 110.37
CA CYS A 409 -51.72 131.65 110.44
C CYS A 409 -52.18 130.95 109.15
N LEU A 410 -53.36 131.30 108.63
CA LEU A 410 -53.85 130.82 107.32
C LEU A 410 -52.89 131.21 106.18
N THR A 411 -52.36 132.43 106.20
CA THR A 411 -51.38 132.89 105.21
C THR A 411 -50.10 132.06 105.27
N ARG A 412 -49.57 131.76 106.48
CA ARG A 412 -48.38 130.93 106.65
C ARG A 412 -48.61 129.50 106.15
N ILE A 413 -49.73 128.88 106.52
CA ILE A 413 -50.11 127.54 106.03
C ILE A 413 -50.21 127.51 104.50
N LYS A 414 -50.79 128.55 103.87
CA LYS A 414 -50.86 128.61 102.39
C LYS A 414 -49.53 128.90 101.71
N VAL A 415 -48.55 129.49 102.38
CA VAL A 415 -47.16 129.57 101.89
C VAL A 415 -46.46 128.22 102.05
N GLU A 416 -46.61 127.55 103.18
CA GLU A 416 -46.06 126.22 103.46
C GLU A 416 -46.62 125.15 102.48
N GLU A 417 -47.93 125.12 102.24
CA GLU A 417 -48.58 124.26 101.22
C GLU A 417 -48.03 124.49 99.81
N ARG A 418 -47.82 125.75 99.41
CA ARG A 418 -47.25 126.10 98.10
C ARG A 418 -45.79 125.64 98.00
N GLY A 419 -45.02 125.82 99.07
CA GLY A 419 -43.65 125.33 99.17
C GLY A 419 -43.58 123.81 99.02
N GLN A 420 -44.39 123.06 99.77
CA GLN A 420 -44.46 121.59 99.69
C GLN A 420 -44.83 121.11 98.28
N LYS A 421 -45.91 121.65 97.70
CA LYS A 421 -46.36 121.29 96.33
C LYS A 421 -45.32 121.61 95.26
N HIS A 422 -44.55 122.70 95.41
CA HIS A 422 -43.45 122.99 94.50
C HIS A 422 -42.28 121.99 94.63
N HIS A 423 -41.92 121.58 95.86
CA HIS A 423 -40.92 120.52 96.07
C HIS A 423 -41.40 119.14 95.60
N GLU A 424 -42.70 118.86 95.63
CA GLU A 424 -43.29 117.65 95.04
C GLU A 424 -43.26 117.69 93.51
N LEU A 425 -43.64 118.82 92.90
CA LEU A 425 -43.53 119.04 91.47
C LEU A 425 -42.08 118.88 90.97
N LEU A 426 -41.11 119.55 91.59
CA LEU A 426 -39.69 119.45 91.22
C LEU A 426 -39.17 118.00 91.35
N ARG A 427 -39.58 117.24 92.37
CA ARG A 427 -39.21 115.83 92.50
C ARG A 427 -39.86 114.96 91.41
N ALA A 428 -41.12 115.22 91.04
CA ALA A 428 -41.79 114.54 89.94
C ALA A 428 -41.16 114.87 88.58
N GLU A 429 -40.76 116.13 88.36
CA GLU A 429 -40.04 116.58 87.16
C GLU A 429 -38.66 115.93 87.04
N GLN A 430 -37.89 115.86 88.13
CA GLN A 430 -36.59 115.17 88.18
C GLN A 430 -36.74 113.66 87.89
N LEU A 431 -37.73 112.99 88.49
CA LEU A 431 -38.01 111.58 88.22
C LEU A 431 -38.44 111.36 86.76
N ASN A 432 -39.28 112.25 86.20
CA ASN A 432 -39.68 112.19 84.79
C ASN A 432 -38.46 112.38 83.85
N GLN A 433 -37.55 113.31 84.15
CA GLN A 433 -36.30 113.49 83.39
C GLN A 433 -35.40 112.24 83.44
N GLN A 434 -35.31 111.58 84.61
CA GLN A 434 -34.57 110.32 84.77
C GLN A 434 -35.21 109.18 83.96
N ILE A 435 -36.53 108.98 84.07
CA ILE A 435 -37.28 107.99 83.29
C ILE A 435 -37.13 108.24 81.78
N GLN A 436 -37.17 109.50 81.34
CA GLN A 436 -36.92 109.86 79.95
C GLN A 436 -35.46 109.62 79.51
N HIS A 437 -34.48 109.64 80.42
CA HIS A 437 -33.10 109.25 80.12
C HIS A 437 -32.99 107.74 79.96
N GLU A 438 -33.48 106.97 80.93
CA GLU A 438 -33.49 105.50 80.89
C GLU A 438 -34.23 104.97 79.66
N LEU A 439 -35.37 105.56 79.29
CA LEU A 439 -36.13 105.16 78.11
C LEU A 439 -35.33 105.38 76.81
N ARG A 440 -34.63 106.52 76.69
CA ARG A 440 -33.71 106.77 75.56
C ARG A 440 -32.54 105.78 75.53
N GLU A 441 -32.00 105.38 76.68
CA GLU A 441 -30.99 104.31 76.74
C GLU A 441 -31.57 102.96 76.28
N LYS A 442 -32.80 102.61 76.71
CA LYS A 442 -33.44 101.36 76.27
C LYS A 442 -33.73 101.38 74.77
N ASP A 443 -34.17 102.50 74.21
CA ASP A 443 -34.38 102.66 72.76
C ASP A 443 -33.08 102.49 71.96
N LEU A 444 -31.96 103.02 72.44
CA LEU A 444 -30.64 102.80 71.82
C LEU A 444 -30.23 101.31 71.86
N ILE A 445 -30.44 100.65 73.01
CA ILE A 445 -30.18 99.21 73.18
C ILE A 445 -31.07 98.38 72.25
N ILE A 446 -32.37 98.72 72.13
CA ILE A 446 -33.34 98.05 71.24
C ILE A 446 -32.95 98.25 69.77
N MET A 447 -32.54 99.47 69.39
CA MET A 447 -32.02 99.76 68.05
C MET A 447 -30.82 98.87 67.71
N ASP A 448 -29.86 98.73 68.61
CA ASP A 448 -28.64 97.93 68.34
C ASP A 448 -28.91 96.42 68.34
N HIS A 449 -29.83 95.93 69.19
CA HIS A 449 -30.34 94.56 69.08
C HIS A 449 -31.08 94.31 67.75
N ASN A 450 -31.85 95.28 67.25
CA ASN A 450 -32.50 95.20 65.95
C ASN A 450 -31.50 95.21 64.78
N LYS A 451 -30.43 96.01 64.84
CA LYS A 451 -29.30 95.96 63.88
C LYS A 451 -28.64 94.57 63.90
N LEU A 452 -28.37 94.03 65.08
CA LEU A 452 -27.76 92.70 65.24
C LEU A 452 -28.69 91.60 64.69
N ASN A 453 -29.98 91.62 65.01
CA ASN A 453 -30.98 90.70 64.47
C ASN A 453 -31.04 90.76 62.93
N ALA A 454 -31.08 91.97 62.35
CA ALA A 454 -31.05 92.14 60.89
C ALA A 454 -29.76 91.60 60.24
N MET A 455 -28.59 91.73 60.90
CA MET A 455 -27.34 91.11 60.43
C MET A 455 -27.38 89.58 60.54
N LEU A 456 -27.90 89.04 61.65
CA LEU A 456 -28.04 87.59 61.85
C LEU A 456 -29.02 86.99 60.83
N GLN A 457 -30.16 87.61 60.57
CA GLN A 457 -31.11 87.18 59.54
C GLN A 457 -30.48 87.18 58.14
N ARG A 458 -29.71 88.21 57.78
CA ARG A 458 -28.95 88.24 56.51
C ARG A 458 -27.94 87.09 56.43
N ARG A 459 -27.23 86.78 57.53
CA ARG A 459 -26.27 85.68 57.62
C ARG A 459 -26.95 84.30 57.55
N VAL A 460 -28.11 84.12 58.18
CA VAL A 460 -28.94 82.91 58.04
C VAL A 460 -29.40 82.73 56.61
N LEU A 461 -29.90 83.78 55.94
CA LEU A 461 -30.29 83.75 54.53
C LEU A 461 -29.11 83.40 53.60
N GLN A 462 -27.90 83.88 53.90
CA GLN A 462 -26.68 83.49 53.19
C GLN A 462 -26.37 81.99 53.37
N TYR A 463 -26.43 81.46 54.61
CA TYR A 463 -26.24 80.03 54.85
C TYR A 463 -27.33 79.18 54.20
N CYS A 464 -28.61 79.58 54.22
CA CYS A 464 -29.68 78.87 53.51
C CYS A 464 -29.43 78.80 52.00
N LYS A 465 -28.92 79.88 51.38
CA LYS A 465 -28.52 79.87 49.96
C LYS A 465 -27.36 78.89 49.70
N LEU A 466 -26.33 78.89 50.54
CA LEU A 466 -25.20 77.95 50.42
C LEU A 466 -25.66 76.49 50.60
N CYS A 467 -26.51 76.21 51.59
CA CYS A 467 -27.11 74.88 51.78
C CYS A 467 -27.92 74.45 50.56
N ASN A 468 -28.75 75.33 49.98
CA ASN A 468 -29.52 75.03 48.78
C ASN A 468 -28.61 74.66 47.60
N MET A 469 -27.57 75.46 47.33
CA MET A 469 -26.55 75.17 46.31
C MET A 469 -25.89 73.81 46.54
N ILE A 470 -25.51 73.49 47.79
CA ILE A 470 -24.96 72.17 48.14
C ILE A 470 -25.98 71.04 47.89
N THR A 471 -27.28 71.26 48.12
CA THR A 471 -28.30 70.25 47.74
C THR A 471 -28.46 70.10 46.22
N GLU A 472 -28.23 71.16 45.45
CA GLU A 472 -28.31 71.13 43.98
C GLU A 472 -27.10 70.40 43.38
N GLU A 473 -25.89 70.69 43.86
CA GLU A 473 -24.70 69.89 43.50
C GLU A 473 -24.87 68.43 43.92
N LYS A 474 -25.38 68.15 45.14
CA LYS A 474 -25.70 66.77 45.57
C LYS A 474 -26.70 66.10 44.63
N LYS A 475 -27.74 66.81 44.15
CA LYS A 475 -28.69 66.30 43.15
C LYS A 475 -28.02 66.02 41.80
N LYS A 476 -27.07 66.87 41.35
CA LYS A 476 -26.27 66.63 40.14
C LYS A 476 -25.40 65.37 40.28
N TYR A 477 -24.66 65.23 41.38
CA TYR A 477 -23.84 64.04 41.64
C TYR A 477 -24.67 62.75 41.76
N VAL A 478 -25.88 62.81 42.35
CA VAL A 478 -26.80 61.65 42.39
C VAL A 478 -27.28 61.27 40.99
N LYS A 479 -27.66 62.24 40.15
CA LYS A 479 -28.01 61.98 38.74
C LYS A 479 -26.83 61.38 37.96
N LEU A 480 -25.63 61.94 38.09
CA LEU A 480 -24.43 61.43 37.44
C LEU A 480 -24.12 60.00 37.91
N LYS A 481 -24.21 59.72 39.21
CA LYS A 481 -24.06 58.35 39.75
C LYS A 481 -25.10 57.40 39.16
N GLN A 482 -26.36 57.82 39.06
CA GLN A 482 -27.41 57.00 38.44
C GLN A 482 -27.08 56.67 36.97
N ILE A 483 -26.74 57.68 36.16
CA ILE A 483 -26.35 57.50 34.75
C ILE A 483 -25.14 56.55 34.65
N THR A 484 -24.08 56.76 35.43
CA THR A 484 -22.92 55.84 35.41
C THR A 484 -23.24 54.43 35.87
N SER A 485 -24.24 54.25 36.73
CA SER A 485 -24.70 52.92 37.15
C SER A 485 -25.47 52.23 36.02
N GLN A 486 -26.28 52.98 35.27
CA GLN A 486 -27.03 52.49 34.10
C GLN A 486 -26.09 52.10 32.96
N THR A 487 -25.09 52.94 32.63
CA THR A 487 -24.10 52.60 31.60
C THR A 487 -23.22 51.42 32.02
N ILE A 488 -22.93 51.23 33.31
CA ILE A 488 -22.24 50.02 33.80
C ILE A 488 -23.11 48.77 33.59
N THR A 489 -24.43 48.82 33.85
CA THR A 489 -25.32 47.68 33.56
C THR A 489 -25.44 47.40 32.07
N GLU A 490 -25.60 48.42 31.23
CA GLU A 490 -25.66 48.31 29.76
C GLU A 490 -24.38 47.68 29.19
N LEU A 491 -23.20 48.15 29.62
CA LEU A 491 -21.91 47.57 29.23
C LEU A 491 -21.74 46.14 29.75
N THR A 492 -22.24 45.82 30.94
CA THR A 492 -22.21 44.45 31.50
C THR A 492 -23.11 43.50 30.69
N GLU A 493 -24.23 43.98 30.17
CA GLU A 493 -25.11 43.21 29.28
C GLU A 493 -24.48 43.03 27.89
N GLN A 494 -23.87 44.07 27.32
CA GLN A 494 -23.10 43.97 26.07
C GLN A 494 -21.95 42.96 26.16
N VAL A 495 -21.19 42.96 27.28
CA VAL A 495 -20.15 41.95 27.53
C VAL A 495 -20.73 40.53 27.54
N LYS A 496 -21.86 40.29 28.23
CA LYS A 496 -22.52 38.98 28.23
C LYS A 496 -23.02 38.55 26.85
N VAL A 497 -23.50 39.47 26.02
CA VAL A 497 -23.89 39.17 24.64
C VAL A 497 -22.67 38.74 23.83
N LEU A 498 -21.55 39.48 23.93
CA LEU A 498 -20.30 39.12 23.26
C LEU A 498 -19.71 37.80 23.79
N GLU A 499 -19.79 37.51 25.09
CA GLU A 499 -19.40 36.22 25.67
C GLU A 499 -20.21 35.07 25.04
N ASN A 500 -21.54 35.19 24.99
CA ASN A 500 -22.42 34.22 24.34
C ASN A 500 -22.10 34.05 22.84
N GLU A 501 -21.85 35.14 22.12
CA GLU A 501 -21.42 35.08 20.72
C GLU A 501 -20.09 34.34 20.56
N THR A 502 -19.09 34.60 21.42
CA THR A 502 -17.82 33.86 21.35
C THR A 502 -17.98 32.37 21.65
N GLU A 503 -18.91 31.97 22.53
CA GLU A 503 -19.17 30.55 22.81
C GLU A 503 -19.94 29.85 21.68
N ILE A 504 -20.85 30.56 21.02
CA ILE A 504 -21.49 30.11 19.77
C ILE A 504 -20.42 29.93 18.68
N GLN A 505 -19.51 30.89 18.50
CA GLN A 505 -18.42 30.78 17.51
C GLN A 505 -17.43 29.65 17.85
N ARG A 506 -17.05 29.46 19.12
CA ARG A 506 -16.26 28.30 19.58
C ARG A 506 -16.96 26.98 19.22
N THR A 507 -18.26 26.88 19.49
CA THR A 507 -19.07 25.70 19.17
C THR A 507 -19.11 25.43 17.66
N ILE A 508 -19.24 26.48 16.84
CA ILE A 508 -19.17 26.38 15.36
C ILE A 508 -17.79 25.88 14.93
N VAL A 509 -16.70 26.47 15.43
CA VAL A 509 -15.32 26.06 15.12
C VAL A 509 -15.09 24.59 15.47
N ILE A 510 -15.44 24.15 16.69
CA ILE A 510 -15.31 22.75 17.13
C ILE A 510 -16.07 21.79 16.19
N ASN A 511 -17.27 22.16 15.74
CA ASN A 511 -18.05 21.34 14.82
C ASN A 511 -17.49 21.35 13.38
N LYS A 512 -16.86 22.45 12.94
CA LYS A 512 -16.10 22.48 11.68
C LYS A 512 -14.82 21.64 11.76
N ASP A 513 -14.08 21.67 12.86
CA ASP A 513 -12.89 20.84 13.07
C ASP A 513 -13.23 19.34 13.15
N ARG A 514 -14.34 18.97 13.80
CA ARG A 514 -14.90 17.61 13.73
C ARG A 514 -15.22 17.18 12.29
N SER A 515 -15.76 18.10 11.48
CA SER A 515 -16.05 17.84 10.07
C SER A 515 -14.77 17.68 9.23
N VAL A 516 -13.76 18.54 9.46
CA VAL A 516 -12.45 18.51 8.79
C VAL A 516 -11.66 17.26 9.18
N THR A 517 -11.67 16.85 10.45
CA THR A 517 -10.98 15.63 10.91
C THR A 517 -11.64 14.37 10.35
N MET A 518 -12.98 14.27 10.30
CA MET A 518 -13.66 13.21 9.54
C MET A 518 -13.28 13.22 8.04
N GLY A 519 -13.18 14.40 7.42
CA GLY A 519 -12.69 14.54 6.04
C GLY A 519 -11.28 14.00 5.85
N ARG A 520 -10.34 14.35 6.75
CA ARG A 520 -8.96 13.84 6.76
C ARG A 520 -8.90 12.33 6.96
N MET A 521 -9.76 11.75 7.82
CA MET A 521 -9.86 10.30 7.99
C MET A 521 -10.37 9.60 6.72
N LYS A 522 -11.40 10.14 6.05
CA LYS A 522 -11.87 9.63 4.76
C LYS A 522 -10.77 9.66 3.70
N ILE A 523 -10.05 10.78 3.57
CA ILE A 523 -8.92 10.93 2.63
C ILE A 523 -7.78 9.95 2.97
N SER A 524 -7.45 9.75 4.24
CA SER A 524 -6.44 8.77 4.67
C SER A 524 -6.84 7.33 4.28
N ASN A 525 -8.11 6.97 4.44
CA ASN A 525 -8.61 5.64 4.06
C ASN A 525 -8.66 5.46 2.54
N ILE A 526 -9.06 6.48 1.79
CA ILE A 526 -9.01 6.49 0.31
C ILE A 526 -7.57 6.36 -0.18
N SER A 527 -6.60 7.05 0.45
CA SER A 527 -5.17 6.86 0.14
C SER A 527 -4.76 5.41 0.37
N LYS A 528 -5.02 4.83 1.54
CA LYS A 528 -4.70 3.42 1.84
C LYS A 528 -5.32 2.44 0.84
N ILE A 529 -6.52 2.72 0.32
CA ILE A 529 -7.17 1.90 -0.72
C ILE A 529 -6.46 2.10 -2.07
N ARG A 530 -6.24 3.34 -2.52
CA ARG A 530 -5.49 3.68 -3.74
C ARG A 530 -4.08 3.05 -3.73
N ASP A 531 -3.42 3.06 -2.60
CA ASP A 531 -2.03 2.59 -2.47
C ASP A 531 -1.97 1.05 -2.43
N LYS A 532 -3.00 0.37 -1.90
CA LYS A 532 -3.23 -1.06 -2.14
C LYS A 532 -3.47 -1.37 -3.62
N LEU A 533 -4.41 -0.66 -4.26
CA LEU A 533 -4.73 -0.83 -5.68
C LEU A 533 -3.51 -0.60 -6.58
N ARG A 534 -2.66 0.39 -6.28
CA ARG A 534 -1.38 0.61 -6.96
C ARG A 534 -0.44 -0.59 -6.80
N ASN A 535 -0.28 -1.11 -5.58
CA ASN A 535 0.54 -2.31 -5.35
C ASN A 535 0.00 -3.54 -6.10
N ASP A 536 -1.32 -3.70 -6.19
CA ASP A 536 -1.94 -4.81 -6.91
C ASP A 536 -1.84 -4.65 -8.44
N ILE A 537 -1.98 -3.42 -8.96
CA ILE A 537 -1.66 -3.09 -10.36
C ILE A 537 -0.19 -3.38 -10.67
N SER A 538 0.75 -3.01 -9.79
CA SER A 538 2.18 -3.31 -9.96
C SER A 538 2.46 -4.83 -9.97
N LYS A 539 1.79 -5.62 -9.12
CA LYS A 539 1.89 -7.10 -9.17
C LYS A 539 1.35 -7.67 -10.49
N VAL A 540 0.24 -7.15 -10.99
CA VAL A 540 -0.37 -7.59 -12.26
C VAL A 540 0.52 -7.20 -13.44
N ALA A 541 1.06 -5.98 -13.46
CA ALA A 541 2.01 -5.52 -14.47
C ALA A 541 3.30 -6.36 -14.48
N TRP A 542 3.85 -6.68 -13.31
CA TRP A 542 5.02 -7.56 -13.19
C TRP A 542 4.73 -8.97 -13.71
N LYS A 543 3.61 -9.58 -13.33
CA LYS A 543 3.18 -10.88 -13.87
C LYS A 543 2.93 -10.85 -15.38
N HIS A 544 2.36 -9.77 -15.90
CA HIS A 544 2.17 -9.61 -17.34
C HIS A 544 3.53 -9.56 -18.06
N HIS A 545 4.49 -8.81 -17.52
CA HIS A 545 5.82 -8.70 -18.10
C HIS A 545 6.57 -10.04 -18.08
N GLN A 546 6.45 -10.82 -16.99
CA GLN A 546 6.95 -12.20 -16.93
C GLN A 546 6.33 -13.08 -18.04
N ILE A 547 5.00 -13.08 -18.17
CA ILE A 547 4.30 -13.87 -19.22
C ILE A 547 4.69 -13.41 -20.64
N THR A 548 4.96 -12.11 -20.84
CA THR A 548 5.46 -11.59 -22.12
C THR A 548 6.90 -12.04 -22.40
N GLN A 549 7.76 -12.10 -21.38
CA GLN A 549 9.10 -12.66 -21.51
C GLN A 549 9.04 -14.15 -21.84
N GLU A 550 8.29 -14.94 -21.07
CA GLU A 550 8.06 -16.37 -21.33
C GLU A 550 7.51 -16.60 -22.75
N TYR A 551 6.61 -15.74 -23.24
CA TYR A 551 6.09 -15.81 -24.61
C TYR A 551 7.17 -15.56 -25.68
N GLU A 552 8.01 -14.54 -25.52
CA GLU A 552 9.10 -14.26 -26.48
C GLU A 552 10.21 -15.32 -26.43
N GLU A 553 10.48 -15.91 -25.26
CA GLU A 553 11.38 -17.07 -25.11
C GLU A 553 10.82 -18.31 -25.83
N ASN A 554 9.56 -18.69 -25.60
CA ASN A 554 8.89 -19.78 -26.31
C ASN A 554 8.85 -19.54 -27.83
N LYS A 555 8.62 -18.30 -28.27
CA LYS A 555 8.63 -17.90 -29.69
C LYS A 555 10.02 -18.02 -30.32
N LEU A 556 11.09 -17.69 -29.58
CA LEU A 556 12.46 -17.92 -30.01
C LEU A 556 12.80 -19.41 -30.12
N GLU A 557 12.27 -20.27 -29.24
CA GLU A 557 12.42 -21.72 -29.38
C GLU A 557 11.62 -22.28 -30.57
N LEU A 558 10.38 -21.82 -30.77
CA LEU A 558 9.55 -22.21 -31.90
C LEU A 558 10.23 -21.84 -33.23
N MET A 559 10.84 -20.65 -33.34
CA MET A 559 11.64 -20.27 -34.51
C MET A 559 12.85 -21.20 -34.76
N LYS A 560 13.59 -21.61 -33.70
CA LYS A 560 14.69 -22.58 -33.83
C LYS A 560 14.17 -23.95 -34.30
N LEU A 561 13.05 -24.41 -33.76
CA LEU A 561 12.42 -25.68 -34.14
C LEU A 561 11.95 -25.66 -35.59
N THR A 562 11.28 -24.58 -36.04
CA THR A 562 10.91 -24.40 -37.46
C THR A 562 12.15 -24.37 -38.36
N GLN A 563 13.23 -23.71 -37.95
CA GLN A 563 14.48 -23.71 -38.73
C GLN A 563 15.10 -25.12 -38.82
N MET A 564 15.06 -25.90 -37.73
CA MET A 564 15.54 -27.28 -37.71
C MET A 564 14.68 -28.22 -38.58
N ILE A 565 13.35 -28.05 -38.54
CA ILE A 565 12.41 -28.77 -39.43
C ILE A 565 12.72 -28.46 -40.89
N ASN A 566 12.84 -27.17 -41.26
CA ASN A 566 13.16 -26.77 -42.63
C ASN A 566 14.49 -27.37 -43.13
N LEU A 567 15.51 -27.50 -42.26
CA LEU A 567 16.78 -28.15 -42.59
C LEU A 567 16.63 -29.68 -42.78
N GLN A 568 15.79 -30.34 -41.96
CA GLN A 568 15.47 -31.76 -42.12
C GLN A 568 14.64 -32.03 -43.38
N GLU A 569 13.66 -31.17 -43.70
CA GLU A 569 12.89 -31.23 -44.95
C GLU A 569 13.78 -31.05 -46.18
N GLN A 570 14.74 -30.11 -46.14
CA GLN A 570 15.75 -29.96 -47.21
C GLN A 570 16.61 -31.21 -47.37
N ALA A 571 17.10 -31.81 -46.28
CA ALA A 571 17.85 -33.06 -46.34
C ALA A 571 17.03 -34.23 -46.89
N LEU A 572 15.75 -34.35 -46.51
CA LEU A 572 14.83 -35.36 -47.06
C LEU A 572 14.56 -35.13 -48.56
N LEU A 573 14.41 -33.88 -49.00
CA LEU A 573 14.27 -33.54 -50.43
C LEU A 573 15.55 -33.85 -51.23
N GLU A 574 16.74 -33.71 -50.64
CA GLU A 574 17.98 -34.15 -51.28
C GLU A 574 18.11 -35.68 -51.34
N ILE A 575 17.74 -36.39 -50.26
CA ILE A 575 17.70 -37.86 -50.24
C ILE A 575 16.73 -38.40 -51.29
N ASN A 576 15.52 -37.83 -51.41
CA ASN A 576 14.54 -38.22 -52.43
C ASN A 576 15.10 -37.97 -53.84
N LYS A 577 15.72 -36.82 -54.12
CA LYS A 577 16.40 -36.55 -55.41
C LYS A 577 17.61 -37.46 -55.66
N ASN A 578 18.24 -38.01 -54.64
CA ASN A 578 19.30 -39.01 -54.78
C ASN A 578 18.69 -40.37 -55.15
N GLN A 579 17.59 -40.75 -54.50
CA GLN A 579 16.86 -41.99 -54.77
C GLN A 579 16.21 -41.99 -56.16
N GLU A 580 15.58 -40.88 -56.60
CA GLU A 580 15.06 -40.70 -57.96
C GLU A 580 16.17 -40.88 -59.01
N ARG A 581 17.33 -40.24 -58.82
CA ARG A 581 18.48 -40.39 -59.71
C ARG A 581 19.06 -41.80 -59.71
N ALA A 582 19.02 -42.51 -58.58
CA ALA A 582 19.41 -43.92 -58.50
C ALA A 582 18.41 -44.83 -59.24
N ILE A 583 17.11 -44.58 -59.11
CA ILE A 583 16.05 -45.31 -59.85
C ILE A 583 16.17 -45.05 -61.36
N GLN A 584 16.40 -43.81 -61.78
CA GLN A 584 16.64 -43.47 -63.19
C GLN A 584 17.84 -44.23 -63.76
N ARG A 585 18.99 -44.23 -63.04
CA ARG A 585 20.19 -45.00 -63.44
C ARG A 585 19.93 -46.51 -63.49
N ARG A 586 19.22 -47.07 -62.50
CA ARG A 586 18.83 -48.48 -62.48
C ARG A 586 17.96 -48.82 -63.69
N ASN A 587 17.01 -47.96 -64.03
CA ASN A 587 16.10 -48.17 -65.16
C ASN A 587 16.84 -48.08 -66.50
N SER A 588 17.76 -47.13 -66.68
CA SER A 588 18.58 -47.05 -67.91
C SER A 588 19.52 -48.25 -68.07
N LEU A 589 20.12 -48.74 -66.97
CA LEU A 589 20.93 -49.96 -66.98
C LEU A 589 20.07 -51.21 -67.26
N GLY A 590 18.84 -51.26 -66.74
CA GLY A 590 17.89 -52.33 -67.04
C GLY A 590 17.48 -52.38 -68.52
N ILE A 591 17.29 -51.22 -69.15
CA ILE A 591 17.05 -51.13 -70.60
C ILE A 591 18.26 -51.64 -71.38
N GLN A 592 19.48 -51.20 -71.03
CA GLN A 592 20.71 -51.66 -71.69
C GLN A 592 20.96 -53.17 -71.51
N LEU A 593 20.58 -53.75 -70.37
CA LEU A 593 20.64 -55.20 -70.17
C LEU A 593 19.65 -55.94 -71.09
N LEU A 594 18.41 -55.45 -71.25
CA LEU A 594 17.43 -56.02 -72.17
C LEU A 594 17.89 -55.90 -73.64
N GLU A 595 18.47 -54.77 -74.03
CA GLU A 595 19.09 -54.57 -75.36
C GLU A 595 20.24 -55.58 -75.59
N HIS A 596 21.06 -55.85 -74.57
CA HIS A 596 22.11 -56.87 -74.65
C HIS A 596 21.57 -58.31 -74.66
N GLU A 597 20.50 -58.61 -73.93
CA GLU A 597 19.81 -59.92 -73.97
C GLU A 597 19.16 -60.18 -75.33
N GLU A 598 18.52 -59.17 -75.96
CA GLU A 598 18.00 -59.26 -77.32
C GLU A 598 19.12 -59.51 -78.33
N VAL A 599 20.24 -58.79 -78.22
CA VAL A 599 21.43 -59.02 -79.07
C VAL A 599 21.99 -60.45 -78.87
N LEU A 600 22.04 -60.94 -77.63
CA LEU A 600 22.51 -62.30 -77.32
C LEU A 600 21.57 -63.38 -77.89
N PHE A 601 20.25 -63.19 -77.79
CA PHE A 601 19.24 -64.06 -78.41
C PHE A 601 19.41 -64.13 -79.93
N ASN A 602 19.59 -62.97 -80.58
CA ASN A 602 19.89 -62.87 -82.01
C ASN A 602 21.21 -63.58 -82.42
N TYR A 603 22.18 -63.71 -81.51
CA TYR A 603 23.39 -64.53 -81.75
C TYR A 603 23.11 -66.03 -81.60
N TYR A 604 22.38 -66.47 -80.58
CA TYR A 604 22.00 -67.87 -80.42
C TYR A 604 21.18 -68.38 -81.61
N GLU A 605 20.21 -67.61 -82.11
CA GLU A 605 19.45 -68.00 -83.31
C GLU A 605 20.35 -68.18 -84.54
N LYS A 606 21.32 -67.27 -84.75
CA LYS A 606 22.31 -67.40 -85.84
C LYS A 606 23.21 -68.62 -85.69
N VAL A 607 23.64 -68.97 -84.48
CA VAL A 607 24.41 -70.19 -84.22
C VAL A 607 23.56 -71.42 -84.53
N ASN A 608 22.31 -71.49 -84.04
CA ASN A 608 21.40 -72.61 -84.31
C ASN A 608 21.15 -72.80 -85.83
N ILE A 609 21.00 -71.70 -86.59
CA ILE A 609 20.87 -71.74 -88.05
C ILE A 609 22.16 -72.26 -88.73
N GLN A 610 23.33 -71.89 -88.21
CA GLN A 610 24.62 -72.39 -88.72
C GLN A 610 24.83 -73.87 -88.39
N GLU A 611 24.47 -74.33 -87.20
CA GLU A 611 24.52 -75.75 -86.81
C GLU A 611 23.54 -76.60 -87.65
N ALA A 612 22.34 -76.08 -87.93
CA ALA A 612 21.39 -76.71 -88.86
C ALA A 612 21.93 -76.78 -90.31
N ALA A 613 22.72 -75.80 -90.74
CA ALA A 613 23.38 -75.84 -92.04
C ALA A 613 24.57 -76.82 -92.07
N ILE A 614 25.38 -76.88 -91.01
CA ILE A 614 26.52 -77.79 -90.87
C ILE A 614 26.05 -79.25 -90.81
N THR A 615 25.04 -79.56 -89.99
CA THR A 615 24.47 -80.92 -89.90
C THR A 615 23.89 -81.38 -91.24
N LYS A 616 23.18 -80.51 -91.97
CA LYS A 616 22.72 -80.79 -93.34
C LYS A 616 23.90 -81.04 -94.31
N GLY A 617 24.97 -80.25 -94.20
CA GLY A 617 26.20 -80.44 -94.98
C GLY A 617 26.87 -81.79 -94.71
N ASN A 618 26.96 -82.19 -93.44
CA ASN A 618 27.51 -83.47 -93.02
C ASN A 618 26.67 -84.64 -93.57
N MET A 619 25.34 -84.56 -93.52
CA MET A 619 24.46 -85.57 -94.14
C MET A 619 24.69 -85.71 -95.66
N THR A 620 24.97 -84.61 -96.37
CA THR A 620 25.32 -84.69 -97.80
C THR A 620 26.71 -85.26 -98.05
N LEU A 621 27.67 -85.04 -97.16
CA LEU A 621 28.99 -85.67 -97.22
C LEU A 621 28.91 -87.18 -96.95
N GLU A 622 28.16 -87.62 -95.93
CA GLU A 622 27.97 -89.05 -95.64
C GLU A 622 27.31 -89.82 -96.80
N ALA A 623 26.41 -89.17 -97.53
CA ALA A 623 25.80 -89.71 -98.74
C ALA A 623 26.83 -89.86 -99.88
N LEU A 624 27.62 -88.82 -100.17
CA LEU A 624 28.67 -88.86 -101.19
C LEU A 624 29.78 -89.88 -100.84
N ASP A 625 30.17 -89.97 -99.57
CA ASP A 625 31.08 -91.00 -99.08
C ASP A 625 30.51 -92.42 -99.29
N LYS A 626 29.18 -92.58 -99.24
CA LYS A 626 28.53 -93.86 -99.52
C LYS A 626 28.58 -94.17 -101.02
N GLU A 627 28.25 -93.21 -101.88
CA GLU A 627 28.39 -93.36 -103.33
C GLU A 627 29.84 -93.70 -103.73
N MET A 628 30.85 -93.06 -103.12
CA MET A 628 32.26 -93.41 -103.33
C MET A 628 32.60 -94.85 -102.90
N ARG A 629 32.02 -95.35 -101.79
CA ARG A 629 32.20 -96.75 -101.34
C ARG A 629 31.54 -97.73 -102.30
N ASP A 630 30.36 -97.39 -102.83
CA ASP A 630 29.61 -98.21 -103.79
C ASP A 630 30.35 -98.27 -105.14
N PHE A 631 30.84 -97.14 -105.68
CA PHE A 631 31.71 -97.13 -106.87
C PHE A 631 33.03 -97.89 -106.65
N HIS A 632 33.59 -97.86 -105.44
CA HIS A 632 34.81 -98.62 -105.13
C HIS A 632 34.55 -100.14 -105.14
N LEU A 633 33.34 -100.59 -104.80
CA LEU A 633 32.92 -101.99 -104.94
C LEU A 633 32.80 -102.40 -106.43
N GLU A 634 32.17 -101.58 -107.27
CA GLU A 634 32.08 -101.82 -108.72
C GLU A 634 33.47 -101.94 -109.38
N ILE A 635 34.37 -101.01 -109.07
CA ILE A 635 35.76 -101.00 -109.54
C ILE A 635 36.51 -102.30 -109.14
N ASN A 636 36.17 -102.90 -108.01
CA ASN A 636 36.81 -104.14 -107.55
C ASN A 636 36.20 -105.41 -108.17
N GLU A 637 34.92 -105.39 -108.55
CA GLU A 637 34.32 -106.48 -109.34
C GLU A 637 34.87 -106.50 -110.78
N GLU A 638 35.04 -105.35 -111.44
CA GLU A 638 35.65 -105.29 -112.78
C GLU A 638 37.10 -105.81 -112.79
N LYS A 639 37.89 -105.51 -111.75
CA LYS A 639 39.22 -106.13 -111.57
C LYS A 639 39.14 -107.66 -111.49
N ARG A 640 38.14 -108.21 -110.79
CA ARG A 640 37.91 -109.67 -110.69
C ARG A 640 37.60 -110.29 -112.05
N GLN A 641 36.79 -109.62 -112.87
CA GLN A 641 36.47 -110.06 -114.24
C GLN A 641 37.69 -110.05 -115.17
N ILE A 642 38.56 -109.04 -115.05
CA ILE A 642 39.83 -108.95 -115.78
C ILE A 642 40.76 -110.13 -115.43
N ASP A 643 40.93 -110.43 -114.14
CA ASP A 643 41.84 -111.49 -113.69
C ASP A 643 41.34 -112.92 -113.97
N LEU A 644 40.03 -113.11 -114.10
CA LEU A 644 39.44 -114.35 -114.64
C LEU A 644 39.83 -114.54 -116.13
N LYS A 645 39.68 -113.50 -116.97
CA LYS A 645 40.01 -113.59 -118.40
C LYS A 645 41.50 -113.86 -118.66
N LYS A 646 42.41 -113.27 -117.86
CA LYS A 646 43.87 -113.51 -117.98
C LYS A 646 44.27 -114.99 -117.87
N LYS A 647 43.53 -115.79 -117.10
CA LYS A 647 43.88 -117.21 -116.86
C LYS A 647 43.58 -118.16 -118.03
N VAL A 648 42.83 -117.72 -119.05
CA VAL A 648 42.42 -118.56 -120.18
C VAL A 648 43.42 -118.55 -121.34
N LEU A 649 44.23 -117.48 -121.48
CA LEU A 649 45.20 -117.33 -122.58
C LEU A 649 46.15 -118.53 -122.79
N PRO A 650 46.78 -119.15 -121.76
CA PRO A 650 47.87 -120.11 -121.96
C PRO A 650 47.51 -121.40 -122.72
N LEU A 651 46.22 -121.73 -122.85
CA LEU A 651 45.76 -122.90 -123.61
C LEU A 651 45.63 -122.63 -125.12
N LYS A 652 45.37 -121.38 -125.53
CA LYS A 652 45.22 -121.01 -126.95
C LYS A 652 46.58 -121.00 -127.66
N ASN A 653 47.58 -120.38 -127.03
CA ASN A 653 48.92 -120.20 -127.59
C ASN A 653 49.67 -121.52 -127.90
N LYS A 654 49.24 -122.67 -127.36
CA LYS A 654 49.83 -123.98 -127.68
C LYS A 654 49.35 -124.55 -129.01
N LEU A 655 48.11 -124.26 -129.43
CA LEU A 655 47.55 -124.75 -130.69
C LEU A 655 47.98 -123.89 -131.89
N GLU A 656 48.33 -122.63 -131.66
CA GLU A 656 48.83 -121.73 -132.70
C GLU A 656 50.27 -122.07 -133.13
N GLY A 657 51.07 -122.68 -132.24
CA GLY A 657 52.45 -123.10 -132.52
C GLY A 657 52.61 -124.27 -133.50
N GLU A 658 51.57 -125.10 -133.68
CA GLU A 658 51.60 -126.23 -134.64
C GLU A 658 51.30 -125.76 -136.07
N ILE A 659 50.57 -124.65 -136.23
CA ILE A 659 50.27 -124.05 -137.54
C ILE A 659 51.49 -123.27 -138.09
N THR A 660 52.31 -122.68 -137.21
CA THR A 660 53.48 -121.88 -137.62
C THR A 660 54.55 -122.65 -138.39
N MET A 661 54.60 -123.99 -138.35
CA MET A 661 55.60 -124.74 -139.14
C MET A 661 55.23 -124.94 -140.61
N LEU A 662 53.95 -124.87 -141.00
CA LEU A 662 53.49 -125.22 -142.36
C LEU A 662 53.10 -124.03 -143.24
N GLN A 663 53.31 -122.79 -142.77
CA GLN A 663 53.10 -121.57 -143.57
C GLN A 663 54.34 -120.67 -143.68
N ILE A 664 55.49 -121.09 -143.13
CA ILE A 664 56.76 -120.35 -143.23
C ILE A 664 57.56 -120.72 -144.50
N GLU A 665 57.26 -121.84 -145.17
CA GLU A 665 57.94 -122.25 -146.42
C GLU A 665 57.58 -121.43 -147.69
N LEU A 666 56.77 -120.36 -147.60
CA LEU A 666 56.26 -119.68 -148.80
C LEU A 666 56.21 -118.13 -148.77
N SER A 667 56.88 -117.47 -147.83
CA SER A 667 57.08 -116.00 -147.88
C SER A 667 58.39 -115.57 -147.20
N GLU A 668 59.37 -115.14 -147.99
CA GLU A 668 60.78 -114.98 -147.57
C GLU A 668 61.14 -113.53 -147.13
N ALA A 669 61.87 -113.41 -146.00
CA ALA A 669 62.80 -112.33 -145.58
C ALA A 669 62.38 -110.83 -145.43
N ARG A 670 62.47 -110.26 -144.17
CA ARG A 670 62.96 -108.89 -143.76
C ARG A 670 62.66 -108.47 -142.27
N ASP A 671 63.26 -107.36 -141.77
CA ASP A 671 63.55 -106.93 -140.35
C ASP A 671 63.24 -105.40 -140.06
N GLU A 672 63.36 -104.70 -138.89
CA GLU A 672 63.73 -104.90 -137.45
C GLU A 672 62.75 -104.13 -136.46
N THR A 673 62.97 -103.18 -135.48
CA THR A 673 64.08 -102.37 -134.85
C THR A 673 63.74 -101.89 -133.36
N LEU A 674 64.26 -100.75 -132.82
CA LEU A 674 64.43 -100.38 -131.35
C LEU A 674 64.14 -98.88 -130.88
N GLU A 675 64.12 -98.57 -129.53
CA GLU A 675 64.20 -97.26 -128.69
C GLU A 675 63.08 -96.13 -128.66
N GLY A 676 62.94 -95.09 -127.75
CA GLY A 676 63.62 -94.65 -126.46
C GLY A 676 63.26 -93.23 -125.79
N LEU A 677 63.65 -92.97 -124.50
CA LEU A 677 63.95 -91.67 -123.73
C LEU A 677 62.96 -90.84 -122.78
N ASN A 678 63.35 -89.60 -122.28
CA ASN A 678 63.34 -89.17 -120.81
C ASN A 678 63.53 -87.61 -120.41
N ARG A 679 63.15 -87.10 -119.17
CA ARG A 679 63.72 -85.96 -118.27
C ARG A 679 62.82 -84.87 -117.51
N THR A 680 63.38 -83.99 -116.60
CA THR A 680 62.75 -83.14 -115.47
C THR A 680 63.56 -81.87 -114.94
N VAL A 681 63.05 -80.80 -114.21
CA VAL A 681 63.85 -79.61 -113.58
C VAL A 681 63.16 -78.59 -112.52
N ASP A 682 63.84 -77.50 -111.98
CA ASP A 682 63.69 -76.66 -110.69
C ASP A 682 64.13 -75.09 -110.70
N TYR A 683 64.14 -74.26 -109.57
CA TYR A 683 64.87 -72.94 -109.16
C TYR A 683 64.05 -71.65 -108.63
N LYS A 684 64.46 -70.54 -107.86
CA LYS A 684 65.54 -70.05 -106.86
C LYS A 684 65.26 -68.63 -106.11
N GLU A 685 66.23 -67.87 -105.46
CA GLU A 685 66.06 -66.72 -104.44
C GLU A 685 67.03 -65.42 -104.53
N LEU A 686 66.79 -64.28 -103.80
CA LEU A 686 67.68 -63.05 -103.60
C LEU A 686 67.41 -62.16 -102.31
N LYS A 687 68.24 -61.13 -101.92
CA LYS A 687 68.23 -60.42 -100.58
C LYS A 687 68.59 -58.89 -100.46
N GLY A 688 68.14 -58.23 -99.36
CA GLY A 688 68.49 -56.87 -98.87
C GLY A 688 68.07 -56.61 -97.38
N LYS A 689 68.40 -55.47 -96.73
CA LYS A 689 68.12 -55.21 -95.28
C LYS A 689 67.93 -53.73 -94.86
N ASP A 690 67.04 -53.50 -93.88
CA ASP A 690 66.83 -52.28 -93.07
C ASP A 690 66.31 -52.67 -91.64
N PRO A 691 66.19 -51.74 -90.64
CA PRO A 691 65.92 -52.09 -89.23
C PRO A 691 64.45 -52.44 -88.88
N SER A 692 64.23 -52.96 -87.66
CA SER A 692 63.00 -53.66 -87.26
C SER A 692 61.90 -52.78 -86.63
N THR A 693 60.64 -53.03 -87.00
CA THR A 693 59.44 -52.40 -86.45
C THR A 693 59.23 -52.63 -84.95
N VAL A 694 59.79 -53.71 -84.39
CA VAL A 694 59.57 -54.14 -82.99
C VAL A 694 60.16 -53.16 -81.96
N GLU A 695 61.20 -52.42 -82.33
CA GLU A 695 61.85 -51.45 -81.42
C GLU A 695 61.08 -50.12 -81.34
N LEU A 696 60.39 -49.74 -82.41
CA LEU A 696 59.54 -48.53 -82.46
C LEU A 696 58.24 -48.71 -81.65
N VAL A 697 57.54 -49.84 -81.83
CA VAL A 697 56.28 -50.11 -81.13
C VAL A 697 56.48 -50.08 -79.60
N LYS A 698 57.50 -50.79 -79.10
CA LYS A 698 57.83 -50.80 -77.66
C LYS A 698 58.17 -49.42 -77.08
N LYS A 699 58.63 -48.48 -77.92
CA LYS A 699 58.91 -47.10 -77.50
C LYS A 699 57.64 -46.26 -77.38
N ILE A 700 56.63 -46.56 -78.18
CA ILE A 700 55.32 -45.89 -78.17
C ILE A 700 54.49 -46.37 -76.96
N GLU A 701 54.34 -47.69 -76.80
CA GLU A 701 53.64 -48.32 -75.67
C GLU A 701 54.16 -47.82 -74.31
N GLN A 702 55.48 -47.64 -74.19
CA GLN A 702 56.14 -47.16 -72.98
C GLN A 702 55.95 -45.64 -72.74
N LEU A 703 55.63 -44.84 -73.76
CA LEU A 703 55.29 -43.42 -73.60
C LEU A 703 53.80 -43.24 -73.25
N GLU A 704 52.91 -44.03 -73.85
CA GLU A 704 51.47 -44.02 -73.58
C GLU A 704 51.15 -44.40 -72.13
N LEU A 705 51.81 -45.44 -71.59
CA LEU A 705 51.71 -45.81 -70.17
C LEU A 705 52.14 -44.68 -69.22
N ASN A 706 53.21 -43.96 -69.55
CA ASN A 706 53.70 -42.84 -68.73
C ASN A 706 52.76 -41.62 -68.80
N LEU A 707 52.11 -41.39 -69.95
CA LEU A 707 51.10 -40.34 -70.11
C LEU A 707 49.87 -40.63 -69.23
N ALA A 708 49.31 -41.84 -69.32
CA ALA A 708 48.15 -42.27 -68.54
C ALA A 708 48.41 -42.23 -67.02
N GLU A 709 49.62 -42.60 -66.57
CA GLU A 709 50.01 -42.43 -65.17
C GLU A 709 50.06 -40.95 -64.74
N SER A 710 50.50 -40.05 -65.62
CA SER A 710 50.59 -38.62 -65.32
C SER A 710 49.20 -37.96 -65.26
N GLU A 711 48.31 -38.31 -66.18
CA GLU A 711 46.92 -37.82 -66.22
C GLU A 711 46.14 -38.27 -64.98
N ARG A 712 46.24 -39.55 -64.59
CA ARG A 712 45.62 -40.06 -63.36
C ARG A 712 46.10 -39.29 -62.12
N LYS A 713 47.41 -39.05 -62.00
CA LYS A 713 48.01 -38.29 -60.88
C LYS A 713 47.63 -36.80 -60.89
N SER A 714 47.17 -36.25 -62.02
CA SER A 714 46.61 -34.90 -62.10
C SER A 714 45.17 -34.87 -61.60
N LEU A 715 44.31 -35.76 -62.10
CA LEU A 715 42.91 -35.90 -61.69
C LEU A 715 42.77 -36.19 -60.18
N GLU A 716 43.63 -37.05 -59.62
CA GLU A 716 43.68 -37.31 -58.17
C GLU A 716 44.00 -36.04 -57.36
N LYS A 717 44.86 -35.16 -57.87
CA LYS A 717 45.19 -33.88 -57.21
C LYS A 717 44.09 -32.83 -57.35
N GLU A 718 43.44 -32.73 -58.51
CA GLU A 718 42.30 -31.83 -58.68
C GLU A 718 41.13 -32.22 -57.77
N LEU A 719 40.81 -33.52 -57.68
CA LEU A 719 39.81 -34.04 -56.74
C LEU A 719 40.14 -33.71 -55.28
N LEU A 720 41.41 -33.84 -54.87
CA LEU A 720 41.85 -33.46 -53.53
C LEU A 720 41.75 -31.94 -53.28
N VAL A 721 42.12 -31.11 -54.25
CA VAL A 721 41.99 -29.64 -54.15
C VAL A 721 40.53 -29.23 -54.05
N ASP A 722 39.65 -29.84 -54.85
CA ASP A 722 38.21 -29.52 -54.84
C ASP A 722 37.56 -30.00 -53.53
N GLN A 723 37.96 -31.16 -53.00
CA GLN A 723 37.52 -31.66 -51.69
C GLN A 723 38.00 -30.76 -50.53
N VAL A 724 39.26 -30.34 -50.52
CA VAL A 724 39.80 -29.39 -49.53
C VAL A 724 39.12 -28.03 -49.64
N THR A 725 38.80 -27.56 -50.86
CA THR A 725 38.11 -26.28 -51.08
C THR A 725 36.66 -26.33 -50.59
N ARG A 726 35.95 -27.44 -50.85
CA ARG A 726 34.57 -27.68 -50.33
C ARG A 726 34.51 -27.73 -48.80
N LEU A 727 35.55 -28.26 -48.14
CA LEU A 727 35.60 -28.35 -46.67
C LEU A 727 36.07 -27.05 -46.00
N SER A 728 37.02 -26.32 -46.59
CA SER A 728 37.59 -25.11 -45.99
C SER A 728 36.71 -23.87 -46.14
N LYS A 729 36.01 -23.72 -47.27
CA LYS A 729 35.21 -22.50 -47.57
C LYS A 729 34.04 -22.26 -46.58
N PRO A 730 33.27 -23.28 -46.15
CA PRO A 730 32.25 -23.11 -45.10
C PRO A 730 32.86 -22.77 -43.74
N LEU A 731 33.99 -23.41 -43.37
CA LEU A 731 34.66 -23.15 -42.10
C LEU A 731 35.21 -21.71 -42.02
N ALA A 732 35.72 -21.17 -43.12
CA ALA A 732 36.16 -19.78 -43.19
C ALA A 732 34.98 -18.80 -43.00
N GLN A 733 33.88 -19.00 -43.72
CA GLN A 733 32.67 -18.17 -43.58
C GLN A 733 32.04 -18.28 -42.19
N GLN A 734 32.06 -19.48 -41.58
CA GLN A 734 31.61 -19.68 -40.20
C GLN A 734 32.52 -18.94 -39.20
N ALA A 735 33.84 -18.93 -39.42
CA ALA A 735 34.78 -18.19 -38.58
C ALA A 735 34.57 -16.67 -38.65
N GLU A 736 34.38 -16.10 -39.85
CA GLU A 736 34.09 -14.67 -40.03
C GLU A 736 32.77 -14.27 -39.36
N ASN A 737 31.70 -15.06 -39.56
CA ASN A 737 30.41 -14.82 -38.91
C ASN A 737 30.54 -14.89 -37.37
N CYS A 738 31.19 -15.92 -36.82
CA CYS A 738 31.46 -16.02 -35.39
C CYS A 738 32.33 -14.87 -34.84
N GLN A 739 33.22 -14.29 -35.65
CA GLN A 739 34.01 -13.12 -35.26
C GLN A 739 33.17 -11.84 -35.22
N GLN A 740 32.26 -11.66 -36.18
CA GLN A 740 31.31 -10.54 -36.19
C GLN A 740 30.29 -10.65 -35.04
N ASP A 741 29.77 -11.84 -34.78
CA ASP A 741 28.87 -12.11 -33.64
C ASP A 741 29.56 -11.81 -32.30
N ARG A 742 30.80 -12.29 -32.11
CA ARG A 742 31.64 -11.99 -30.93
C ARG A 742 31.85 -10.48 -30.76
N LEU A 743 32.09 -9.74 -31.83
CA LEU A 743 32.26 -8.28 -31.78
C LEU A 743 30.96 -7.56 -31.42
N SER A 744 29.81 -8.04 -31.93
CA SER A 744 28.48 -7.53 -31.53
C SER A 744 28.17 -7.80 -30.06
N LEU A 745 28.53 -9.00 -29.56
CA LEU A 745 28.33 -9.41 -28.17
C LEU A 745 29.24 -8.61 -27.24
N ALA A 746 30.48 -8.34 -27.63
CA ALA A 746 31.41 -7.49 -26.86
C ALA A 746 30.93 -6.04 -26.74
N LYS A 747 30.29 -5.48 -27.79
CA LYS A 747 29.63 -4.16 -27.73
C LYS A 747 28.48 -4.16 -26.73
N LYS A 748 27.53 -5.10 -26.87
CA LYS A 748 26.40 -5.27 -25.94
C LYS A 748 26.85 -5.48 -24.50
N LEU A 749 27.90 -6.27 -24.27
CA LEU A 749 28.48 -6.50 -22.94
C LEU A 749 29.04 -5.20 -22.32
N ASN A 750 29.71 -4.36 -23.14
CA ASN A 750 30.21 -3.07 -22.69
C ASN A 750 29.07 -2.05 -22.45
N GLU A 751 28.01 -2.05 -23.25
CA GLU A 751 26.81 -1.23 -23.05
C GLU A 751 26.06 -1.61 -21.76
N VAL A 752 25.92 -2.91 -21.48
CA VAL A 752 25.39 -3.41 -20.21
C VAL A 752 26.32 -3.04 -19.05
N ARG A 753 27.64 -3.11 -19.23
CA ARG A 753 28.61 -2.71 -18.20
C ARG A 753 28.56 -1.21 -17.88
N THR A 754 28.40 -0.33 -18.87
CA THR A 754 28.20 1.10 -18.59
C THR A 754 26.87 1.35 -17.90
N HIS A 755 25.79 0.71 -18.32
CA HIS A 755 24.49 0.80 -17.61
C HIS A 755 24.57 0.34 -16.15
N ILE A 756 25.32 -0.74 -15.85
CA ILE A 756 25.57 -1.19 -14.48
C ILE A 756 26.41 -0.16 -13.70
N MET A 757 27.40 0.47 -14.33
CA MET A 757 28.18 1.52 -13.67
C MET A 757 27.35 2.79 -13.42
N ASP A 758 26.53 3.23 -14.38
CA ASP A 758 25.67 4.42 -14.25
C ASP A 758 24.56 4.21 -13.20
N THR A 759 23.94 3.03 -13.18
CA THR A 759 22.94 2.69 -12.15
C THR A 759 23.58 2.60 -10.77
N ASN A 760 24.78 2.02 -10.63
CA ASN A 760 25.52 2.04 -9.36
C ASN A 760 25.88 3.46 -8.91
N HIS A 761 26.31 4.36 -9.81
CA HIS A 761 26.55 5.77 -9.44
C HIS A 761 25.27 6.48 -8.99
N ARG A 762 24.12 6.23 -9.64
CA ARG A 762 22.81 6.75 -9.20
C ARG A 762 22.41 6.19 -7.83
N ILE A 763 22.63 4.90 -7.57
CA ILE A 763 22.37 4.28 -6.27
C ILE A 763 23.28 4.88 -5.18
N MET A 764 24.56 5.10 -5.47
CA MET A 764 25.49 5.78 -4.54
C MET A 764 25.06 7.23 -4.26
N ALA A 765 24.64 7.98 -5.28
CA ALA A 765 24.15 9.35 -5.10
C ALA A 765 22.88 9.39 -4.23
N VAL A 766 21.88 8.55 -4.53
CA VAL A 766 20.63 8.46 -3.74
C VAL A 766 20.92 7.95 -2.32
N SER A 767 21.88 7.05 -2.13
CA SER A 767 22.32 6.60 -0.80
C SER A 767 22.98 7.73 -0.02
N ALA A 768 23.84 8.53 -0.65
CA ALA A 768 24.49 9.68 -0.02
C ALA A 768 23.47 10.78 0.34
N GLU A 769 22.53 11.10 -0.56
CA GLU A 769 21.41 12.00 -0.28
C GLU A 769 20.57 11.49 0.90
N LEU A 770 20.19 10.21 0.91
CA LEU A 770 19.44 9.60 2.01
C LEU A 770 20.21 9.71 3.33
N SER A 771 21.51 9.40 3.34
CA SER A 771 22.37 9.54 4.53
C SER A 771 22.46 10.99 5.01
N MET A 772 22.57 11.97 4.10
CA MET A 772 22.54 13.40 4.47
C MET A 772 21.18 13.82 5.05
N LYS A 773 20.06 13.34 4.48
CA LYS A 773 18.72 13.62 5.02
C LYS A 773 18.48 12.94 6.37
N GLN A 774 18.99 11.73 6.57
CA GLN A 774 18.96 11.04 7.86
C GLN A 774 19.79 11.79 8.92
N ALA A 775 21.01 12.23 8.60
CA ALA A 775 21.83 13.02 9.50
C ALA A 775 21.17 14.36 9.87
N ALA A 776 20.58 15.06 8.89
CA ALA A 776 19.82 16.29 9.14
C ALA A 776 18.57 16.04 10.02
N ALA A 777 17.83 14.96 9.79
CA ALA A 777 16.68 14.58 10.61
C ALA A 777 17.08 14.23 12.06
N LEU A 778 18.22 13.56 12.26
CA LEU A 778 18.77 13.29 13.59
C LEU A 778 19.23 14.56 14.30
N SER A 779 19.89 15.49 13.60
CA SER A 779 20.26 16.81 14.15
C SER A 779 19.01 17.58 14.62
N LEU A 780 17.99 17.69 13.76
CA LEU A 780 16.73 18.36 14.11
C LEU A 780 16.00 17.65 15.25
N GLN A 781 16.04 16.31 15.34
CA GLN A 781 15.47 15.58 16.47
C GLN A 781 16.26 15.83 17.77
N GLN A 782 17.59 15.99 17.71
CA GLN A 782 18.39 16.39 18.86
C GLN A 782 18.07 17.82 19.28
N GLU A 783 18.01 18.77 18.35
CA GLU A 783 17.60 20.16 18.63
C GLU A 783 16.22 20.21 19.29
N ILE A 784 15.24 19.45 18.79
CA ILE A 784 13.90 19.35 19.40
C ILE A 784 14.01 18.85 20.84
N ARG A 785 14.73 17.75 21.11
CA ARG A 785 14.92 17.22 22.48
C ARG A 785 15.64 18.21 23.40
N GLU A 786 16.60 18.98 22.88
CA GLU A 786 17.29 20.01 23.64
C GLU A 786 16.38 21.21 23.94
N ARG A 787 15.47 21.57 23.04
CA ARG A 787 14.43 22.58 23.27
C ARG A 787 13.33 22.09 24.22
N GLU A 788 12.91 20.84 24.11
CA GLU A 788 11.99 20.18 25.06
C GLU A 788 12.63 20.19 26.46
N LEU A 789 13.90 19.76 26.60
CA LEU A 789 14.62 19.80 27.87
C LEU A 789 14.85 21.23 28.41
N GLN A 790 14.98 22.23 27.54
CA GLN A 790 14.99 23.64 27.95
C GLN A 790 13.61 24.06 28.47
N MET A 791 12.52 23.73 27.77
CA MET A 791 11.16 24.04 28.19
C MET A 791 10.80 23.37 29.52
N ASP A 792 11.14 22.09 29.71
CA ASP A 792 10.98 21.36 30.96
C ASP A 792 11.72 22.05 32.13
N ARG A 793 12.93 22.56 31.90
CA ARG A 793 13.68 23.31 32.91
C ARG A 793 13.03 24.66 33.21
N CYS A 794 12.62 25.40 32.18
CA CYS A 794 11.89 26.66 32.31
C CYS A 794 10.59 26.47 33.11
N GLN A 795 9.82 25.41 32.82
CA GLN A 795 8.57 25.11 33.50
C GLN A 795 8.80 24.73 34.97
N ARG A 796 9.75 23.84 35.27
CA ARG A 796 10.08 23.46 36.66
C ARG A 796 10.61 24.64 37.48
N LEU A 797 11.34 25.58 36.86
CA LEU A 797 11.74 26.84 37.50
C LEU A 797 10.53 27.74 37.77
N LEU A 798 9.59 27.87 36.82
CA LEU A 798 8.36 28.63 36.97
C LEU A 798 7.45 28.05 38.07
N GLU A 799 7.32 26.73 38.14
CA GLU A 799 6.63 25.98 39.22
C GLU A 799 7.27 26.21 40.59
N GLN A 800 8.58 26.47 40.64
CA GLN A 800 9.33 26.85 41.84
C GLN A 800 9.30 28.37 42.12
N GLY A 801 8.57 29.17 41.32
CA GLY A 801 8.51 30.63 41.44
C GLY A 801 9.78 31.37 41.01
N LEU A 802 10.71 30.69 40.34
CA LEU A 802 11.97 31.26 39.84
C LEU A 802 11.83 31.73 38.38
N PRO A 803 12.57 32.79 37.96
CA PRO A 803 12.52 33.24 36.57
C PRO A 803 12.98 32.14 35.58
N PRO A 804 12.23 31.85 34.51
CA PRO A 804 12.53 30.73 33.62
C PRO A 804 13.80 30.92 32.78
N TYR A 805 14.27 32.16 32.61
CA TYR A 805 15.53 32.47 31.92
C TYR A 805 16.42 33.42 32.73
N PRO A 806 17.75 33.20 32.80
CA PRO A 806 18.69 34.13 33.44
C PRO A 806 18.71 35.53 32.83
N GLU A 807 18.21 35.69 31.61
CA GLU A 807 18.14 36.96 30.90
C GLU A 807 16.93 37.79 31.36
N ILE A 808 15.77 37.15 31.52
CA ILE A 808 14.59 37.74 32.17
C ILE A 808 14.93 38.17 33.61
N GLU A 809 15.76 37.40 34.33
CA GLU A 809 16.25 37.81 35.65
C GLU A 809 17.18 39.04 35.57
N LYS A 810 18.10 39.11 34.59
CA LYS A 810 18.95 40.29 34.35
C LYS A 810 18.11 41.53 34.00
N GLU A 811 17.03 41.36 33.25
CA GLU A 811 16.09 42.43 32.87
C GLU A 811 15.22 42.88 34.03
N TRP A 812 14.68 41.95 34.83
CA TRP A 812 14.02 42.27 36.10
C TRP A 812 14.96 43.05 37.03
N ARG A 813 16.22 42.64 37.14
CA ARG A 813 17.26 43.38 37.88
C ARG A 813 17.58 44.75 37.25
N ARG A 814 17.46 44.95 35.92
CA ARG A 814 17.55 46.27 35.26
C ARG A 814 16.34 47.14 35.65
N MET A 815 15.13 46.66 35.41
CA MET A 815 13.85 47.29 35.78
C MET A 815 13.82 47.74 37.25
N LEU A 816 14.28 46.90 38.17
CA LEU A 816 14.32 47.21 39.60
C LEU A 816 15.37 48.30 39.94
N ARG A 817 16.53 48.32 39.27
CA ARG A 817 17.52 49.40 39.38
C ARG A 817 16.99 50.71 38.80
N ASP A 818 16.32 50.67 37.67
CA ASP A 818 15.75 51.86 37.03
C ASP A 818 14.56 52.43 37.80
N LYS A 819 13.74 51.57 38.44
CA LYS A 819 12.72 52.00 39.41
C LYS A 819 13.36 52.70 40.62
N LYS A 820 14.42 52.11 41.21
CA LYS A 820 15.19 52.74 42.31
C LYS A 820 16.00 53.97 41.88
N ARG A 821 16.27 54.17 40.59
CA ARG A 821 16.79 55.43 40.06
C ARG A 821 15.68 56.47 40.02
N ARG A 822 14.62 56.24 39.22
CA ARG A 822 13.47 57.15 39.05
C ARG A 822 12.84 57.60 40.37
N GLN A 823 12.82 56.74 41.38
CA GLN A 823 12.35 57.07 42.73
C GLN A 823 13.26 58.08 43.43
N ARG A 824 14.58 57.87 43.44
CA ARG A 824 15.54 58.86 43.99
C ARG A 824 15.55 60.15 43.18
N ASP A 825 15.48 60.05 41.85
CA ASP A 825 15.34 61.20 40.95
C ASP A 825 14.03 61.99 41.18
N LYS A 826 13.07 61.44 41.93
CA LYS A 826 11.82 62.09 42.35
C LYS A 826 11.96 62.65 43.76
N GLU A 827 12.42 61.86 44.73
CA GLU A 827 12.70 62.27 46.11
C GLU A 827 13.71 63.45 46.19
N GLU A 828 14.67 63.51 45.26
CA GLU A 828 15.62 64.62 45.13
C GLU A 828 14.98 65.88 44.54
N ARG A 829 14.04 65.73 43.59
CA ARG A 829 13.25 66.86 43.04
C ARG A 829 12.24 67.41 44.04
N GLU A 830 11.66 66.55 44.88
CA GLU A 830 10.70 66.96 45.90
C GLU A 830 11.41 67.78 46.99
N ARG A 831 12.61 67.39 47.43
CA ARG A 831 13.41 68.23 48.35
C ARG A 831 13.87 69.56 47.73
N LEU A 832 14.31 69.58 46.47
CA LEU A 832 14.68 70.83 45.79
C LEU A 832 13.48 71.80 45.69
N ALA A 833 12.27 71.28 45.44
CA ALA A 833 11.05 72.09 45.41
C ALA A 833 10.66 72.68 46.78
N GLU A 834 11.05 72.03 47.88
CA GLU A 834 10.86 72.54 49.25
C GLU A 834 11.93 73.58 49.68
N GLU A 835 13.15 73.51 49.12
CA GLU A 835 14.29 74.36 49.52
C GLU A 835 14.47 75.64 48.66
N GLU A 836 13.89 75.74 47.46
CA GLU A 836 14.20 76.83 46.50
C GLU A 836 13.49 78.19 46.71
N TRP A 837 12.44 78.30 47.55
CA TRP A 837 11.60 79.50 47.63
C TRP A 837 12.12 80.59 48.60
N ASN A 838 13.12 81.37 48.15
CA ASN A 838 13.63 82.50 48.92
C ASN A 838 12.86 83.80 48.61
N GLN A 839 12.47 84.53 49.67
CA GLN A 839 11.72 85.78 49.58
C GLN A 839 12.67 86.99 49.64
N LEU A 840 12.59 87.90 48.67
CA LEU A 840 13.39 89.12 48.66
C LEU A 840 12.80 90.21 49.57
N PRO A 841 13.60 91.18 50.07
CA PRO A 841 13.12 92.29 50.90
C PRO A 841 12.02 93.17 50.27
N ASN A 842 11.82 93.08 48.94
CA ASN A 842 10.78 93.78 48.20
C ASN A 842 9.45 92.99 48.13
N GLY A 843 9.38 91.79 48.71
CA GLY A 843 8.18 90.93 48.75
C GLY A 843 8.04 89.92 47.60
N GLU A 844 8.85 90.05 46.55
CA GLU A 844 8.90 89.10 45.43
C GLU A 844 9.68 87.82 45.77
N TYR A 845 9.25 86.68 45.23
CA TYR A 845 9.91 85.39 45.40
C TYR A 845 10.78 85.05 44.18
N THR A 846 11.92 84.41 44.39
CA THR A 846 12.79 83.95 43.30
C THR A 846 13.52 82.65 43.66
N SER A 847 13.72 81.78 42.66
CA SER A 847 14.52 80.55 42.76
C SER A 847 16.01 80.77 42.46
N ALA A 848 16.45 82.02 42.30
CA ALA A 848 17.87 82.35 42.14
C ALA A 848 18.59 82.44 43.49
N GLU A 849 19.68 81.67 43.66
CA GLU A 849 20.57 81.80 44.83
C GLU A 849 20.97 83.27 45.06
N THR A 850 20.73 83.78 46.28
CA THR A 850 21.14 85.14 46.67
C THR A 850 22.66 85.24 46.70
N ARG A 851 23.22 86.06 45.80
CA ARG A 851 24.67 86.25 45.68
C ARG A 851 25.26 86.86 46.96
N PRO A 852 26.32 86.28 47.56
CA PRO A 852 27.04 86.89 48.67
C PRO A 852 27.61 88.25 48.26
N ASN A 853 26.99 89.33 48.75
CA ASN A 853 27.30 90.71 48.40
C ASN A 853 28.40 91.32 49.28
N ALA A 854 28.70 90.70 50.42
CA ALA A 854 29.75 91.11 51.36
C ALA A 854 30.56 89.92 51.89
N TYR A 855 31.72 90.21 52.47
CA TYR A 855 32.51 89.27 53.27
C TYR A 855 32.85 89.89 54.64
N VAL A 856 33.16 89.03 55.62
CA VAL A 856 33.61 89.45 56.96
C VAL A 856 35.12 89.19 57.07
N PRO A 857 35.97 90.22 57.14
CA PRO A 857 37.42 90.03 57.29
C PRO A 857 37.75 89.52 58.70
N GLN A 858 38.45 88.38 58.80
CA GLN A 858 38.80 87.74 60.08
C GLN A 858 39.85 88.51 60.91
N THR A 859 40.41 89.61 60.38
CA THR A 859 41.49 90.41 61.00
C THR A 859 41.03 91.78 61.50
N GLY A 860 39.72 92.04 61.55
CA GLY A 860 39.15 93.26 62.16
C GLY A 860 38.56 93.01 63.55
N SER A 861 38.77 93.96 64.48
CA SER A 861 38.33 93.83 65.89
C SER A 861 36.79 93.80 66.10
N LEU A 862 35.99 94.06 65.06
CA LEU A 862 34.54 93.93 65.07
C LEU A 862 34.04 93.33 63.74
N PRO A 863 33.07 92.40 63.75
CA PRO A 863 32.62 91.65 62.57
C PRO A 863 31.59 92.44 61.74
N LEU A 864 32.02 93.53 61.10
CA LEU A 864 31.19 94.29 60.17
C LEU A 864 31.37 93.78 58.72
N PRO A 865 30.30 93.38 58.00
CA PRO A 865 30.40 92.95 56.61
C PRO A 865 30.89 94.08 55.70
N LYS A 866 31.87 93.80 54.84
CA LYS A 866 32.36 94.72 53.80
C LYS A 866 31.91 94.23 52.43
N PRO A 867 31.34 95.10 51.57
CA PRO A 867 30.91 94.71 50.24
C PRO A 867 32.11 94.29 49.38
N TYR A 868 31.89 93.33 48.46
CA TYR A 868 32.86 93.08 47.40
C TYR A 868 32.90 94.30 46.45
N GLY A 869 34.10 94.77 46.11
CA GLY A 869 34.28 95.88 45.16
C GLY A 869 34.01 95.47 43.72
N ALA A 870 34.44 96.30 42.76
CA ALA A 870 34.22 96.11 41.32
C ALA A 870 34.76 94.79 40.73
N GLN A 871 35.55 94.02 41.49
CA GLN A 871 35.99 92.66 41.16
C GLN A 871 35.32 91.64 42.11
N ALA A 872 33.99 91.54 42.05
CA ALA A 872 33.25 90.56 42.84
C ALA A 872 33.45 89.12 42.31
N PRO A 873 33.62 88.10 43.18
CA PRO A 873 33.80 86.71 42.73
C PRO A 873 32.60 86.16 41.95
N PHE A 874 32.83 85.73 40.71
CA PHE A 874 31.80 85.08 39.89
C PHE A 874 31.79 83.57 40.12
N LYS A 875 30.69 83.02 40.65
CA LYS A 875 30.43 81.57 40.72
C LYS A 875 30.13 81.07 39.30
N PRO A 876 30.96 80.19 38.69
CA PRO A 876 30.68 79.67 37.36
C PRO A 876 29.38 78.87 37.34
N SER A 877 28.58 79.04 36.28
CA SER A 877 27.41 78.19 36.05
C SER A 877 27.83 76.74 35.84
N GLN A 878 27.05 75.80 36.40
CA GLN A 878 27.34 74.37 36.20
C GLN A 878 27.21 74.01 34.71
N PRO A 879 28.12 73.18 34.16
CA PRO A 879 28.04 72.77 32.75
C PRO A 879 26.79 71.94 32.51
N GLY A 880 25.94 72.39 31.58
CA GLY A 880 24.66 71.76 31.27
C GLY A 880 24.79 70.29 30.86
N ALA A 881 23.72 69.52 31.09
CA ALA A 881 23.72 68.05 31.04
C ALA A 881 24.27 67.40 29.75
N ASN A 882 24.30 68.14 28.64
CA ASN A 882 24.84 67.71 27.35
C ASN A 882 26.38 67.65 27.29
N MET A 883 27.12 68.26 28.23
CA MET A 883 28.60 68.27 28.24
C MET A 883 29.26 66.97 28.74
N ARG A 884 28.54 65.84 28.79
CA ARG A 884 29.04 64.55 29.31
C ARG A 884 30.10 63.84 28.45
N HIS A 885 30.51 64.42 27.32
CA HIS A 885 31.31 63.74 26.29
C HIS A 885 32.79 64.18 26.18
N ILE A 886 33.29 65.02 27.09
CA ILE A 886 34.74 65.31 27.19
C ILE A 886 35.39 64.34 28.19
N ARG A 887 36.03 63.28 27.70
CA ARG A 887 36.90 62.43 28.53
C ARG A 887 38.13 63.24 28.94
N LYS A 888 38.42 63.33 30.24
CA LYS A 888 39.71 63.85 30.72
C LYS A 888 40.83 62.91 30.22
N PRO A 889 41.97 63.43 29.73
CA PRO A 889 43.09 62.59 29.32
C PRO A 889 43.67 61.86 30.53
N THR A 890 43.80 60.55 30.43
CA THR A 890 44.52 59.75 31.42
C THR A 890 46.01 60.02 31.29
N LEU A 891 46.60 60.68 32.29
CA LEU A 891 48.04 60.75 32.44
C LEU A 891 48.59 59.32 32.54
N LYS A 892 49.62 59.00 31.74
CA LYS A 892 50.37 57.76 31.95
C LYS A 892 51.05 57.81 33.33
N PRO A 893 51.17 56.70 34.05
CA PRO A 893 52.06 56.65 35.20
C PRO A 893 53.48 56.97 34.74
N LEU A 894 54.21 57.75 35.53
CA LEU A 894 55.65 57.89 35.41
C LEU A 894 56.29 56.64 36.02
N GLU A 895 57.16 55.98 35.26
CA GLU A 895 58.01 54.92 35.77
C GLU A 895 59.15 55.55 36.59
N ILE A 896 59.37 54.99 37.80
CA ILE A 896 60.54 55.17 38.67
C ILE A 896 60.84 53.78 39.26
#